data_AF-A0A936N1F3-F1
#
_entry.id   AF-A0A936N1F3-F1
#
_cell.length_a   1.000
_cell.length_b   1.000
_cell.length_c   1.000
_cell.angle_alpha   90.00
_cell.angle_beta   90.00
_cell.angle_gamma   90.00
#
_symmetry.space_group_name_H-M   'P 1'
#
loop_
_entity.id
_entity.type
_entity.pdbx_description
1 polymer ?
#
loop_
_entity_poly.entity_id
_entity_poly.type
_entity_poly.pdbx_seq_one_letter_code
_entity_poly.pdbx_strand_id
1 'polypeptide(L)'
;MRTFVPFLAGLAMSNAVQAQFTEPRPEWWITNGTVRSVAVDTASGTVALGGAFTYVGPNNPYGAEIDLAAGTVRHDRPRINGIVHAAVSDGAGGWFLGGSFTQVGDEMRSNLAHILADGSVGPWAPTTNTPVFAILLHAGKVYIAGGFGQVNGITRSRLAAVDATSGALDPFWQGATNAPGNTYRSLCLVGDTLFVAGSIGAVTVQGTLHTRSGLMAIGIPSGTMLGWAPLASAAVSGLWASTDTLFMVGQFTSVNGVPRNSCAAVSAAGDLLSWDPQVTGSSESVSGLAIGPDRIHLGGAFTTVQGQPQANLATVDRVTGALLSQQPSPPSGGVLDLALSVDGSRLFVCGNFLSAAGQPRWSLAAYSTSTWALDTLDIRCSGSPVKLTATAAGLFVGGSFTSCGGRTVNNVALLDLGTSSSTVQQPALGINGDVHALAFSAGRWFASGAFTAPRQRLLSFDAVALSLDPWNPVADGAVDVLVADGNDLFAAGAFTQVGGAPRNGLVLLNTTSDLAQPWDPAPDGPVHAISVSGQEVHIGGSFNTVGGGSRRGVASIDRTSGAASGSVFDLDATGTCHALHRIDSLIYVGGHFTSYNGAAVTHLVRAHAGTGAVDTLFDAAGADSTITSIVVQGSQVFIAGPFAQVGGQGRSGAAALDPATGDLTPFDPALSSGPVLGLVAADDLLLVAGGFTQAQGAPGRSLNVHRACSTTPWYADADGDGRGDAGTLVLACDAPPGAVADGTDCDDGDATKFPGAPCDDGDPYTANDVVDNACVCAGTTVRLAVKAFLGGPYGPLPNIMADGARAAGLVPVVEPYTALGFVHQAQGGGETIVPGVLSVTGNDAIVDWVFLEVRSSTSPTTVVATRSCLLQRDGDVVDLDGSSPVHLYVPTAEYHIVLRHRNHLPVMTGLPVTLQPGTPAVVRFDLPTTATYGTNAQRNISGVMVQWAGDSNGNGQVKYAGGANDRDPVLVAIGGTVPTATTPGYLGTDVTLDGVVKYTGPNNDRDRILQTVGGSVPTAVRNAQLP
;
A
#
# COMPACT_ATOMS: atom_id res chain seq x y z
N MET A 1 -23.78 -43.86 43.82
CA MET A 1 -22.44 -43.89 44.44
C MET A 1 -21.50 -43.09 43.54
N ARG A 2 -20.95 -41.98 44.08
CA ARG A 2 -19.73 -41.25 43.66
C ARG A 2 -19.70 -40.72 42.21
N THR A 3 -19.52 -39.45 41.86
CA THR A 3 -19.07 -38.18 42.51
C THR A 3 -19.31 -37.07 41.46
N PHE A 4 -20.03 -35.97 41.74
CA PHE A 4 -19.54 -34.56 41.93
C PHE A 4 -18.48 -34.06 40.90
N VAL A 5 -18.78 -33.11 39.97
CA VAL A 5 -18.79 -31.61 40.05
C VAL A 5 -17.52 -30.97 39.42
N PRO A 6 -17.50 -29.73 38.86
CA PRO A 6 -18.25 -29.09 37.76
C PRO A 6 -17.28 -28.59 36.65
N PHE A 7 -17.70 -27.76 35.68
CA PHE A 7 -16.84 -26.65 35.23
C PHE A 7 -17.69 -25.40 34.99
N LEU A 8 -17.46 -24.40 35.84
CA LEU A 8 -18.01 -23.06 35.80
C LEU A 8 -16.89 -22.13 35.28
N ALA A 9 -17.27 -21.19 34.42
CA ALA A 9 -16.61 -19.91 34.16
C ALA A 9 -15.09 -19.89 33.88
N GLY A 10 -14.76 -19.75 32.60
CA GLY A 10 -13.59 -19.00 32.16
C GLY A 10 -14.01 -18.09 31.02
N LEU A 11 -14.17 -16.79 31.29
CA LEU A 11 -14.00 -15.76 30.26
C LEU A 11 -12.62 -16.02 29.64
N ALA A 12 -12.56 -16.65 28.48
CA ALA A 12 -11.48 -16.36 27.56
C ALA A 12 -11.93 -15.09 26.85
N MET A 13 -11.37 -13.96 27.28
CA MET A 13 -11.17 -12.85 26.36
C MET A 13 -10.61 -13.48 25.09
N SER A 14 -11.37 -13.49 23.99
CA SER A 14 -10.74 -13.62 22.69
C SER A 14 -9.84 -12.41 22.63
N ASN A 15 -8.55 -12.61 22.90
CA ASN A 15 -7.54 -11.64 22.56
C ASN A 15 -7.83 -11.32 21.11
N ALA A 16 -8.36 -10.12 20.86
CA ALA A 16 -8.35 -9.55 19.54
C ALA A 16 -6.87 -9.63 19.16
N VAL A 17 -6.53 -10.54 18.25
CA VAL A 17 -5.25 -10.51 17.61
C VAL A 17 -5.31 -9.24 16.78
N GLN A 18 -4.91 -8.13 17.39
CA GLN A 18 -4.49 -6.95 16.67
C GLN A 18 -3.47 -7.45 15.66
N ALA A 19 -3.84 -7.50 14.39
CA ALA A 19 -2.85 -7.50 13.33
C ALA A 19 -2.10 -6.16 13.46
N GLN A 20 -1.05 -6.18 14.27
CA GLN A 20 -0.10 -5.10 14.41
C GLN A 20 0.61 -4.97 13.06
N PHE A 21 0.56 -3.78 12.46
CA PHE A 21 1.56 -3.42 11.45
C PHE A 21 2.92 -3.40 12.15
N THR A 22 3.74 -4.44 11.99
CA THR A 22 5.05 -4.49 12.66
C THR A 22 6.13 -3.68 11.96
N GLU A 23 5.97 -3.25 10.69
CA GLU A 23 6.94 -2.36 10.04
C GLU A 23 6.29 -1.31 9.11
N PRO A 24 6.81 -0.07 9.09
CA PRO A 24 6.39 0.98 8.16
C PRO A 24 6.95 0.75 6.74
N ARG A 25 6.10 0.97 5.72
CA ARG A 25 6.45 0.80 4.30
C ARG A 25 7.69 1.63 3.86
N PRO A 26 8.46 1.18 2.85
CA PRO A 26 9.67 1.83 2.33
C PRO A 26 9.49 3.30 1.88
N GLU A 27 8.27 3.68 1.48
CA GLU A 27 7.95 5.02 1.00
C GLU A 27 7.72 6.10 2.09
N TRP A 28 7.77 5.81 3.39
CA TRP A 28 7.37 6.80 4.40
C TRP A 28 8.47 7.81 4.78
N TRP A 29 8.25 9.09 4.49
CA TRP A 29 9.11 10.22 4.87
C TRP A 29 8.94 10.58 6.37
N ILE A 30 10.04 10.84 7.07
CA ILE A 30 10.12 11.21 8.49
C ILE A 30 10.79 12.57 8.66
N THR A 31 10.47 13.25 9.76
CA THR A 31 11.15 14.48 10.19
C THR A 31 11.99 14.23 11.45
N ASN A 32 13.04 15.02 11.65
CA ASN A 32 13.91 14.91 12.85
C ASN A 32 13.46 15.80 14.02
N GLY A 33 12.21 16.28 13.98
CA GLY A 33 11.62 17.18 14.98
C GLY A 33 10.12 17.34 14.78
N THR A 34 9.47 18.12 15.64
CA THR A 34 8.01 18.25 15.69
C THR A 34 7.47 18.91 14.43
N VAL A 35 6.51 18.28 13.76
CA VAL A 35 5.75 18.91 12.68
C VAL A 35 4.56 19.65 13.28
N ARG A 36 4.43 20.95 13.02
CA ARG A 36 3.38 21.82 13.56
C ARG A 36 2.29 22.14 12.54
N SER A 37 2.65 22.20 11.26
CA SER A 37 1.76 22.53 10.16
C SER A 37 2.08 21.70 8.93
N VAL A 38 1.06 21.40 8.16
CA VAL A 38 1.13 20.72 6.88
C VAL A 38 0.22 21.50 5.92
N ALA A 39 0.60 21.63 4.66
CA ALA A 39 -0.23 22.26 3.64
C ALA A 39 -0.01 21.58 2.28
N VAL A 40 -1.05 21.54 1.45
CA VAL A 40 -1.06 20.83 0.17
C VAL A 40 -1.45 21.78 -0.95
N ASP A 41 -0.67 21.81 -2.03
CA ASP A 41 -1.10 22.34 -3.32
C ASP A 41 -1.80 21.22 -4.08
N THR A 42 -3.13 21.26 -4.11
CA THR A 42 -3.96 20.22 -4.74
C THR A 42 -3.84 20.18 -6.26
N ALA A 43 -3.34 21.25 -6.90
CA ALA A 43 -3.14 21.28 -8.34
C ALA A 43 -1.88 20.55 -8.78
N SER A 44 -0.80 20.61 -7.97
CA SER A 44 0.47 19.93 -8.25
C SER A 44 0.68 18.64 -7.45
N GLY A 45 -0.11 18.41 -6.40
CA GLY A 45 0.10 17.33 -5.44
C GLY A 45 1.27 17.58 -4.47
N THR A 46 1.81 18.79 -4.42
CA THR A 46 2.94 19.13 -3.56
C THR A 46 2.50 19.28 -2.10
N VAL A 47 3.16 18.56 -1.18
CA VAL A 47 2.94 18.66 0.27
C VAL A 47 4.11 19.40 0.92
N ALA A 48 3.82 20.50 1.61
CA ALA A 48 4.78 21.23 2.43
C ALA A 48 4.58 20.93 3.92
N LEU A 49 5.68 20.73 4.62
CA LEU A 49 5.70 20.53 6.08
C LEU A 49 6.34 21.76 6.75
N GLY A 50 5.79 22.18 7.88
CA GLY A 50 6.30 23.27 8.71
C GLY A 50 6.36 22.86 10.18
N GLY A 51 7.44 23.18 10.88
CA GLY A 51 7.59 22.78 12.28
C GLY A 51 8.98 23.04 12.84
N ALA A 52 9.25 22.46 14.00
CA ALA A 52 10.53 22.49 14.70
C ALA A 52 11.41 21.31 14.24
N PHE A 53 11.73 21.25 12.95
CA PHE A 53 12.59 20.22 12.36
C PHE A 53 13.57 20.82 11.36
N THR A 54 14.67 20.13 11.13
CA THR A 54 15.73 20.53 10.19
C THR A 54 15.93 19.51 9.06
N TYR A 55 15.09 18.47 8.99
CA TYR A 55 15.16 17.40 7.98
C TYR A 55 13.78 16.79 7.68
N VAL A 56 13.58 16.36 6.42
CA VAL A 56 12.47 15.51 5.95
C VAL A 56 13.03 14.45 4.97
N GLY A 57 12.69 13.16 5.12
CA GLY A 57 13.03 12.10 4.13
C GLY A 57 12.81 10.66 4.64
N PRO A 58 13.01 9.61 3.82
CA PRO A 58 12.50 8.24 4.06
C PRO A 58 13.09 7.51 5.29
N ASN A 59 12.30 6.65 5.92
CA ASN A 59 12.67 5.84 7.09
C ASN A 59 13.45 4.56 6.71
N ASN A 60 14.78 4.62 6.63
CA ASN A 60 15.64 3.45 6.45
C ASN A 60 16.55 3.23 7.68
N PRO A 61 16.11 2.49 8.69
CA PRO A 61 16.65 2.65 10.05
C PRO A 61 18.06 2.09 10.27
N TYR A 62 18.62 1.19 9.43
CA TYR A 62 19.98 0.66 9.68
C TYR A 62 20.85 0.29 8.44
N GLY A 63 20.64 0.90 7.27
CA GLY A 63 21.57 0.75 6.13
C GLY A 63 20.98 1.27 4.81
N ALA A 64 21.81 1.85 3.96
CA ALA A 64 21.44 2.34 2.63
C ALA A 64 22.68 2.49 1.72
N GLU A 65 22.58 2.05 0.47
CA GLU A 65 23.55 2.40 -0.59
C GLU A 65 23.11 3.72 -1.23
N ILE A 66 24.05 4.49 -1.77
CA ILE A 66 23.75 5.76 -2.43
C ILE A 66 24.21 5.68 -3.89
N ASP A 67 23.29 5.95 -4.82
CA ASP A 67 23.63 6.16 -6.22
C ASP A 67 24.22 7.55 -6.39
N LEU A 68 25.49 7.61 -6.78
CA LEU A 68 26.24 8.85 -6.80
C LEU A 68 26.11 9.64 -8.11
N ALA A 69 25.55 9.06 -9.18
CA ALA A 69 25.22 9.81 -10.40
C ALA A 69 23.93 10.63 -10.22
N ALA A 70 22.97 10.07 -9.49
CA ALA A 70 21.68 10.70 -9.21
C ALA A 70 21.63 11.45 -7.86
N GLY A 71 22.56 11.15 -6.96
CA GLY A 71 22.57 11.68 -5.59
C GLY A 71 21.45 11.13 -4.71
N THR A 72 20.85 10.01 -5.10
CA THR A 72 19.73 9.36 -4.43
C THR A 72 20.19 8.16 -3.61
N VAL A 73 19.48 7.87 -2.51
CA VAL A 73 19.62 6.58 -1.84
C VAL A 73 19.08 5.51 -2.80
N ARG A 74 19.84 4.43 -2.99
CA ARG A 74 19.34 3.25 -3.69
C ARG A 74 18.31 2.56 -2.80
N HIS A 75 17.06 2.74 -3.17
CA HIS A 75 15.87 2.32 -2.42
C HIS A 75 15.62 0.80 -2.50
N ASP A 76 16.42 0.06 -3.26
CA ASP A 76 16.35 -1.39 -3.48
C ASP A 76 17.23 -2.21 -2.53
N ARG A 77 17.96 -1.57 -1.59
CA ARG A 77 18.86 -2.26 -0.66
C ARG A 77 18.18 -2.68 0.66
N PRO A 78 18.63 -3.76 1.32
CA PRO A 78 17.89 -4.44 2.37
C PRO A 78 18.16 -3.81 3.75
N ARG A 79 17.11 -3.70 4.57
CA ARG A 79 17.14 -3.04 5.89
C ARG A 79 17.83 -3.90 6.97
N ILE A 80 18.92 -3.45 7.57
CA ILE A 80 19.47 -4.09 8.79
C ILE A 80 18.61 -3.67 10.00
N ASN A 81 18.62 -4.35 11.16
CA ASN A 81 17.88 -3.92 12.36
C ASN A 81 18.76 -3.64 13.60
N GLY A 82 20.07 -3.48 13.42
CA GLY A 82 21.03 -3.31 14.52
C GLY A 82 22.39 -2.73 14.10
N ILE A 83 23.31 -2.60 15.05
CA ILE A 83 24.61 -1.92 14.85
C ILE A 83 25.55 -2.80 14.01
N VAL A 84 26.18 -2.24 12.98
CA VAL A 84 27.28 -2.89 12.25
C VAL A 84 28.61 -2.43 12.85
N HIS A 85 29.44 -3.36 13.33
CA HIS A 85 30.74 -3.07 13.94
C HIS A 85 31.91 -3.21 12.97
N ALA A 86 31.76 -4.07 11.95
CA ALA A 86 32.79 -4.33 10.96
C ALA A 86 32.17 -4.72 9.61
N ALA A 87 32.86 -4.37 8.52
CA ALA A 87 32.52 -4.77 7.17
C ALA A 87 33.80 -5.05 6.36
N VAL A 88 33.73 -5.97 5.40
CA VAL A 88 34.83 -6.26 4.46
C VAL A 88 34.26 -6.52 3.07
N SER A 89 34.92 -5.99 2.04
CA SER A 89 34.52 -6.23 0.63
C SER A 89 34.68 -7.71 0.27
N ASP A 90 33.76 -8.22 -0.54
CA ASP A 90 33.84 -9.57 -1.12
C ASP A 90 34.69 -9.65 -2.40
N GLY A 91 35.16 -8.51 -2.92
CA GLY A 91 35.92 -8.41 -4.17
C GLY A 91 35.10 -8.47 -5.46
N ALA A 92 33.77 -8.65 -5.37
CA ALA A 92 32.84 -8.74 -6.50
C ALA A 92 31.79 -7.60 -6.54
N GLY A 93 31.89 -6.65 -5.61
CA GLY A 93 30.99 -5.49 -5.49
C GLY A 93 29.99 -5.60 -4.35
N GLY A 94 29.99 -6.71 -3.60
CA GLY A 94 29.27 -6.89 -2.35
C GLY A 94 30.16 -6.82 -1.11
N TRP A 95 29.61 -7.19 0.05
CA TRP A 95 30.30 -7.10 1.34
C TRP A 95 29.77 -8.03 2.41
N PHE A 96 30.69 -8.53 3.25
CA PHE A 96 30.36 -9.24 4.48
C PHE A 96 30.28 -8.25 5.65
N LEU A 97 29.29 -8.45 6.51
CA LEU A 97 28.99 -7.63 7.67
C LEU A 97 29.17 -8.42 8.96
N GLY A 98 29.69 -7.76 10.00
CA GLY A 98 29.74 -8.25 11.38
C GLY A 98 29.22 -7.19 12.34
N GLY A 99 28.32 -7.55 13.25
CA GLY A 99 27.69 -6.56 14.12
C GLY A 99 26.88 -7.13 15.29
N SER A 100 25.92 -6.33 15.74
CA SER A 100 24.91 -6.60 16.76
C SER A 100 23.52 -6.36 16.16
N PHE A 101 23.11 -7.25 15.24
CA PHE A 101 21.82 -7.21 14.52
C PHE A 101 21.21 -8.61 14.44
N THR A 102 19.90 -8.68 14.20
CA THR A 102 19.13 -9.93 14.13
C THR A 102 18.41 -10.15 12.79
N GLN A 103 18.36 -9.12 11.94
CA GLN A 103 17.67 -9.15 10.64
C GLN A 103 18.35 -8.23 9.63
N VAL A 104 18.31 -8.61 8.35
CA VAL A 104 18.73 -7.81 7.18
C VAL A 104 17.74 -8.02 6.03
N GLY A 105 17.03 -6.99 5.58
CA GLY A 105 15.88 -7.13 4.70
C GLY A 105 14.77 -7.94 5.37
N ASP A 106 14.13 -8.81 4.62
CA ASP A 106 13.15 -9.79 5.15
C ASP A 106 13.84 -11.03 5.73
N GLU A 107 15.17 -11.08 5.68
CA GLU A 107 15.96 -12.26 6.03
C GLU A 107 16.47 -12.19 7.48
N MET A 108 16.22 -13.25 8.26
CA MET A 108 16.81 -13.40 9.59
C MET A 108 18.34 -13.58 9.47
N ARG A 109 19.10 -12.71 10.13
CA ARG A 109 20.57 -12.70 10.09
C ARG A 109 21.12 -12.34 11.47
N SER A 110 21.74 -13.30 12.14
CA SER A 110 22.23 -13.13 13.51
C SER A 110 23.70 -12.71 13.51
N ASN A 111 23.95 -11.40 13.61
CA ASN A 111 25.26 -10.74 13.73
C ASN A 111 26.21 -10.85 12.52
N LEU A 112 25.87 -11.64 11.50
CA LEU A 112 26.62 -11.81 10.25
C LEU A 112 25.66 -11.80 9.05
N ALA A 113 26.05 -11.14 7.96
CA ALA A 113 25.31 -11.13 6.70
C ALA A 113 26.26 -10.89 5.51
N HIS A 114 25.84 -11.30 4.32
CA HIS A 114 26.49 -10.97 3.05
C HIS A 114 25.49 -10.24 2.15
N ILE A 115 25.85 -9.06 1.69
CA ILE A 115 25.09 -8.31 0.69
C ILE A 115 25.78 -8.48 -0.65
N LEU A 116 25.04 -8.88 -1.67
CA LEU A 116 25.55 -9.09 -3.03
C LEU A 116 25.68 -7.75 -3.78
N ALA A 117 26.39 -7.76 -4.90
CA ALA A 117 26.62 -6.56 -5.71
C ALA A 117 25.31 -5.91 -6.20
N ASP A 118 24.29 -6.72 -6.48
CA ASP A 118 22.96 -6.26 -6.88
C ASP A 118 22.12 -5.70 -5.72
N GLY A 119 22.57 -5.91 -4.48
CA GLY A 119 21.91 -5.42 -3.28
C GLY A 119 21.06 -6.42 -2.55
N SER A 120 20.82 -7.59 -3.13
CA SER A 120 20.10 -8.63 -2.42
C SER A 120 20.92 -9.19 -1.24
N VAL A 121 20.21 -9.74 -0.25
CA VAL A 121 20.85 -10.48 0.84
C VAL A 121 21.21 -11.86 0.31
N GLY A 122 22.51 -12.17 0.30
CA GLY A 122 22.99 -13.46 -0.19
C GLY A 122 22.59 -14.63 0.72
N PRO A 123 22.69 -15.88 0.21
CA PRO A 123 22.37 -17.09 0.97
C PRO A 123 23.36 -17.39 2.10
N TRP A 124 24.48 -16.67 2.16
CA TRP A 124 25.48 -16.81 3.22
C TRP A 124 24.91 -16.31 4.56
N ALA A 125 24.61 -17.25 5.47
CA ALA A 125 23.91 -16.98 6.72
C ALA A 125 24.51 -17.68 7.97
N PRO A 126 25.83 -17.57 8.24
CA PRO A 126 26.37 -18.01 9.52
C PRO A 126 25.81 -17.19 10.68
N THR A 127 25.76 -17.76 11.88
CA THR A 127 25.18 -17.13 13.07
C THR A 127 26.15 -17.11 14.24
N THR A 128 26.13 -16.04 15.04
CA THR A 128 26.80 -16.00 16.35
C THR A 128 25.82 -15.63 17.45
N ASN A 129 26.06 -16.08 18.68
CA ASN A 129 25.17 -15.83 19.82
C ASN A 129 25.33 -14.43 20.46
N THR A 130 26.43 -13.74 20.19
CA THR A 130 26.67 -12.37 20.64
C THR A 130 27.45 -11.62 19.54
N PRO A 131 27.67 -10.29 19.68
CA PRO A 131 28.22 -9.46 18.61
C PRO A 131 29.59 -9.89 18.06
N VAL A 132 29.78 -9.60 16.77
CA VAL A 132 31.04 -9.68 16.03
C VAL A 132 31.63 -8.28 15.94
N PHE A 133 32.89 -8.10 16.37
CA PHE A 133 33.56 -6.78 16.42
C PHE A 133 34.60 -6.58 15.30
N ALA A 134 35.11 -7.66 14.71
CA ALA A 134 36.05 -7.59 13.59
C ALA A 134 35.81 -8.73 12.60
N ILE A 135 36.02 -8.43 11.31
CA ILE A 135 35.90 -9.36 10.20
C ILE A 135 37.09 -9.17 9.24
N LEU A 136 37.61 -10.26 8.69
CA LEU A 136 38.71 -10.27 7.73
C LEU A 136 38.46 -11.34 6.67
N LEU A 137 38.51 -10.98 5.38
CA LEU A 137 38.43 -11.93 4.27
C LEU A 137 39.84 -12.28 3.78
N HIS A 138 40.20 -13.55 3.78
CA HIS A 138 41.47 -14.03 3.21
C HIS A 138 41.36 -15.48 2.72
N ALA A 139 41.90 -15.75 1.52
CA ALA A 139 41.97 -17.09 0.91
C ALA A 139 40.64 -17.87 0.95
N GLY A 140 39.53 -17.21 0.60
CA GLY A 140 38.18 -17.81 0.56
C GLY A 140 37.54 -18.05 1.93
N LYS A 141 38.12 -17.55 3.02
CA LYS A 141 37.55 -17.63 4.37
C LYS A 141 37.31 -16.25 4.97
N VAL A 142 36.21 -16.13 5.69
CA VAL A 142 35.86 -14.98 6.52
C VAL A 142 36.24 -15.29 7.96
N TYR A 143 37.29 -14.64 8.46
CA TYR A 143 37.72 -14.71 9.85
C TYR A 143 36.93 -13.70 10.66
N ILE A 144 36.34 -14.15 11.77
CA ILE A 144 35.49 -13.34 12.65
C ILE A 144 36.04 -13.32 14.06
N ALA A 145 36.02 -12.14 14.69
CA ALA A 145 36.41 -11.96 16.08
C ALA A 145 35.39 -11.12 16.84
N GLY A 146 35.13 -11.48 18.10
CA GLY A 146 34.11 -10.78 18.89
C GLY A 146 33.93 -11.30 20.31
N GLY A 147 32.72 -11.09 20.83
CA GLY A 147 32.29 -11.56 22.16
C GLY A 147 31.63 -12.94 22.16
N PHE A 148 31.51 -13.60 21.00
CA PHE A 148 30.69 -14.81 20.82
C PHE A 148 31.30 -16.04 21.47
N GLY A 149 30.43 -16.95 21.91
CA GLY A 149 30.78 -18.28 22.44
C GLY A 149 30.39 -19.43 21.50
N GLN A 150 29.55 -19.16 20.51
CA GLN A 150 29.07 -20.13 19.53
C GLN A 150 29.04 -19.53 18.13
N VAL A 151 29.30 -20.38 17.13
CA VAL A 151 29.12 -20.09 15.71
C VAL A 151 28.33 -21.23 15.09
N ASN A 152 27.22 -20.94 14.39
CA ASN A 152 26.30 -21.94 13.83
C ASN A 152 25.85 -22.99 14.88
N GLY A 153 25.60 -22.54 16.11
CA GLY A 153 25.24 -23.41 17.25
C GLY A 153 26.38 -24.25 17.83
N ILE A 154 27.55 -24.29 17.20
CA ILE A 154 28.73 -25.04 17.65
C ILE A 154 29.55 -24.17 18.60
N THR A 155 30.03 -24.74 19.71
CA THR A 155 30.94 -24.06 20.63
C THR A 155 32.22 -23.66 19.92
N ARG A 156 32.37 -22.36 19.68
CA ARG A 156 33.54 -21.71 19.10
C ARG A 156 33.62 -20.31 19.68
N SER A 157 34.63 -20.09 20.52
CA SER A 157 34.69 -18.89 21.34
C SER A 157 35.65 -17.85 20.76
N ARG A 158 35.15 -16.62 20.61
CA ARG A 158 35.88 -15.37 20.35
C ARG A 158 36.55 -15.22 18.99
N LEU A 159 37.01 -16.31 18.38
CA LEU A 159 37.66 -16.34 17.06
C LEU A 159 37.16 -17.54 16.26
N ALA A 160 36.82 -17.32 15.00
CA ALA A 160 36.38 -18.35 14.07
C ALA A 160 36.81 -18.03 12.64
N ALA A 161 36.80 -19.03 11.77
CA ALA A 161 36.79 -18.84 10.33
C ALA A 161 35.56 -19.55 9.78
N VAL A 162 34.88 -18.93 8.84
CA VAL A 162 33.79 -19.53 8.08
C VAL A 162 34.12 -19.44 6.60
N ASP A 163 33.67 -20.42 5.83
CA ASP A 163 33.81 -20.41 4.39
C ASP A 163 33.07 -19.21 3.78
N ALA A 164 33.71 -18.47 2.89
CA ALA A 164 33.16 -17.23 2.33
C ALA A 164 32.00 -17.48 1.36
N THR A 165 31.82 -18.72 0.87
CA THR A 165 30.75 -19.05 -0.09
C THR A 165 29.57 -19.70 0.62
N SER A 166 29.82 -20.72 1.43
CA SER A 166 28.79 -21.55 2.07
C SER A 166 28.42 -21.10 3.48
N GLY A 167 29.24 -20.27 4.14
CA GLY A 167 29.06 -19.94 5.56
C GLY A 167 29.34 -21.10 6.52
N ALA A 168 29.87 -22.21 6.01
CA ALA A 168 30.22 -23.37 6.82
C ALA A 168 31.35 -23.03 7.82
N LEU A 169 31.21 -23.49 9.06
CA LEU A 169 32.21 -23.28 10.09
C LEU A 169 33.45 -24.13 9.81
N ASP A 170 34.60 -23.48 9.70
CA ASP A 170 35.88 -24.14 9.49
C ASP A 170 36.44 -24.73 10.80
N PRO A 171 37.18 -25.86 10.77
CA PRO A 171 37.88 -26.41 11.94
C PRO A 171 38.97 -25.49 12.54
N PHE A 172 39.34 -24.40 11.86
CA PHE A 172 40.26 -23.37 12.35
C PHE A 172 39.95 -22.95 13.81
N TRP A 173 40.94 -22.99 14.69
CA TRP A 173 40.79 -22.58 16.10
C TRP A 173 39.85 -23.48 16.94
N GLN A 174 39.67 -24.75 16.55
CA GLN A 174 38.95 -25.74 17.35
C GLN A 174 39.71 -26.12 18.63
N GLY A 175 38.96 -26.40 19.71
CA GLY A 175 39.53 -26.81 21.00
C GLY A 175 40.11 -25.66 21.82
N ALA A 176 39.91 -24.42 21.37
CA ALA A 176 40.25 -23.22 22.11
C ALA A 176 39.12 -22.84 23.10
N THR A 177 39.43 -22.72 24.38
CA THR A 177 38.56 -22.18 25.41
C THR A 177 39.18 -20.91 26.01
N ASN A 178 38.33 -19.93 26.33
CA ASN A 178 38.75 -18.60 26.75
C ASN A 178 38.29 -18.32 28.18
N ALA A 179 39.11 -17.59 28.94
CA ALA A 179 38.69 -17.09 30.25
C ALA A 179 37.47 -16.14 30.12
N PRO A 180 36.58 -16.11 31.14
CA PRO A 180 35.50 -15.13 31.19
C PRO A 180 36.04 -13.70 31.07
N GLY A 181 35.35 -12.85 30.29
CA GLY A 181 35.75 -11.46 30.06
C GLY A 181 36.74 -11.24 28.90
N ASN A 182 37.30 -12.30 28.29
CA ASN A 182 38.03 -12.12 27.04
C ASN A 182 37.09 -11.59 25.95
N THR A 183 37.52 -10.59 25.18
CA THR A 183 36.80 -10.07 24.00
C THR A 183 37.83 -9.70 22.95
N TYR A 184 37.68 -10.24 21.73
CA TYR A 184 38.60 -9.93 20.63
C TYR A 184 38.01 -8.81 19.78
N ARG A 185 38.82 -7.78 19.50
CA ARG A 185 38.36 -6.50 18.94
C ARG A 185 39.02 -6.14 17.60
N SER A 186 40.20 -6.69 17.31
CA SER A 186 40.94 -6.35 16.10
C SER A 186 41.68 -7.56 15.55
N LEU A 187 41.70 -7.68 14.23
CA LEU A 187 42.39 -8.71 13.46
C LEU A 187 43.32 -8.03 12.46
N CYS A 188 44.53 -8.56 12.32
CA CYS A 188 45.48 -8.12 11.30
C CYS A 188 46.27 -9.30 10.75
N LEU A 189 46.57 -9.30 9.46
CA LEU A 189 47.24 -10.41 8.78
C LEU A 189 48.60 -9.96 8.24
N VAL A 190 49.66 -10.74 8.52
CA VAL A 190 50.98 -10.59 7.90
C VAL A 190 51.46 -11.97 7.45
N GLY A 191 51.60 -12.16 6.14
CA GLY A 191 51.85 -13.48 5.57
C GLY A 191 50.82 -14.50 6.05
N ASP A 192 51.30 -15.64 6.56
CA ASP A 192 50.47 -16.72 7.08
C ASP A 192 50.18 -16.60 8.60
N THR A 193 50.29 -15.40 9.17
CA THR A 193 50.05 -15.15 10.59
C THR A 193 48.92 -14.15 10.81
N LEU A 194 47.86 -14.60 11.50
CA LEU A 194 46.75 -13.79 11.97
C LEU A 194 47.03 -13.30 13.39
N PHE A 195 47.23 -12.00 13.54
CA PHE A 195 47.38 -11.32 14.82
C PHE A 195 46.02 -10.87 15.34
N VAL A 196 45.82 -11.05 16.65
CA VAL A 196 44.55 -10.79 17.32
C VAL A 196 44.78 -9.91 18.55
N ALA A 197 43.98 -8.86 18.69
CA ALA A 197 43.93 -8.01 19.87
C ALA A 197 42.59 -8.06 20.60
N GLY A 198 42.65 -7.68 21.87
CA GLY A 198 41.50 -7.25 22.62
C GLY A 198 41.78 -7.19 24.11
N SER A 199 40.74 -7.50 24.89
CA SER A 199 40.92 -7.95 26.26
C SER A 199 41.24 -9.44 26.18
N ILE A 200 42.52 -9.80 26.27
CA ILE A 200 43.00 -11.18 26.16
C ILE A 200 43.83 -11.51 27.40
N GLY A 201 43.36 -12.45 28.21
CA GLY A 201 44.10 -13.03 29.32
C GLY A 201 44.54 -14.47 29.02
N ALA A 202 44.01 -15.42 29.80
CA ALA A 202 44.29 -16.84 29.61
C ALA A 202 43.45 -17.46 28.46
N VAL A 203 44.11 -18.27 27.63
CA VAL A 203 43.51 -19.03 26.53
C VAL A 203 44.01 -20.46 26.61
N THR A 204 43.13 -21.45 26.63
CA THR A 204 43.52 -22.87 26.59
C THR A 204 43.26 -23.42 25.20
N VAL A 205 44.28 -23.98 24.55
CA VAL A 205 44.16 -24.58 23.20
C VAL A 205 44.57 -26.05 23.29
N GLN A 206 43.67 -26.95 22.90
CA GLN A 206 43.90 -28.41 22.96
C GLN A 206 44.38 -28.90 24.35
N GLY A 207 43.82 -28.30 25.41
CA GLY A 207 44.17 -28.63 26.80
C GLY A 207 45.43 -27.94 27.35
N THR A 208 46.16 -27.17 26.53
CA THR A 208 47.35 -26.41 26.98
C THR A 208 46.97 -24.98 27.31
N LEU A 209 47.26 -24.55 28.54
CA LEU A 209 47.02 -23.17 28.99
C LEU A 209 48.12 -22.23 28.46
N HIS A 210 47.71 -21.18 27.76
CA HIS A 210 48.57 -20.10 27.30
C HIS A 210 48.15 -18.79 27.98
N THR A 211 49.07 -18.20 28.74
CA THR A 211 48.90 -16.84 29.25
C THR A 211 49.24 -15.84 28.15
N ARG A 212 48.30 -14.93 27.86
CA ARG A 212 48.48 -13.79 26.97
C ARG A 212 48.04 -12.53 27.69
N SER A 213 48.45 -11.39 27.16
CA SER A 213 48.05 -10.09 27.71
C SER A 213 47.81 -9.12 26.56
N GLY A 214 46.55 -9.01 26.16
CA GLY A 214 46.06 -8.12 25.11
C GLY A 214 46.30 -8.58 23.67
N LEU A 215 47.24 -9.52 23.44
CA LEU A 215 47.74 -9.89 22.12
C LEU A 215 47.93 -11.41 21.97
N MET A 216 47.70 -11.92 20.77
CA MET A 216 48.14 -13.26 20.36
C MET A 216 48.32 -13.37 18.84
N ALA A 217 48.99 -14.43 18.38
CA ALA A 217 49.15 -14.73 16.97
C ALA A 217 48.76 -16.19 16.66
N ILE A 218 48.06 -16.37 15.54
CA ILE A 218 47.53 -17.65 15.08
C ILE A 218 48.08 -17.93 13.69
N GLY A 219 48.62 -19.14 13.48
CA GLY A 219 49.00 -19.59 12.15
C GLY A 219 47.77 -19.88 11.30
N ILE A 220 47.74 -19.37 10.08
CA ILE A 220 46.73 -19.74 9.07
C ILE A 220 47.34 -20.70 8.04
N PRO A 221 46.55 -21.63 7.47
CA PRO A 221 45.16 -21.92 7.78
C PRO A 221 44.97 -22.86 8.99
N SER A 222 46.06 -23.30 9.63
CA SER A 222 46.06 -24.38 10.63
C SER A 222 45.30 -24.06 11.92
N GLY A 223 45.15 -22.78 12.27
CA GLY A 223 44.58 -22.36 13.55
C GLY A 223 45.50 -22.67 14.73
N THR A 224 46.79 -22.88 14.50
CA THR A 224 47.75 -23.18 15.57
C THR A 224 48.13 -21.90 16.31
N MET A 225 48.03 -21.90 17.64
CA MET A 225 48.50 -20.79 18.45
C MET A 225 50.04 -20.71 18.39
N LEU A 226 50.57 -19.56 17.98
CA LEU A 226 52.01 -19.35 17.87
C LEU A 226 52.62 -18.90 19.20
N GLY A 227 53.93 -19.10 19.34
CA GLY A 227 54.72 -18.68 20.51
C GLY A 227 54.85 -17.17 20.68
N TRP A 228 54.43 -16.39 19.68
CA TRP A 228 54.43 -14.93 19.72
C TRP A 228 53.53 -14.39 20.83
N ALA A 229 54.13 -13.69 21.81
CA ALA A 229 53.44 -13.26 23.02
C ALA A 229 54.00 -11.98 23.66
N PRO A 230 54.01 -10.82 22.97
CA PRO A 230 54.24 -9.54 23.64
C PRO A 230 53.22 -9.32 24.76
N LEU A 231 53.68 -8.80 25.90
CA LEU A 231 52.87 -8.64 27.11
C LEU A 231 52.52 -7.17 27.34
N ALA A 232 51.36 -6.74 26.85
CA ALA A 232 50.80 -5.44 27.19
C ALA A 232 50.28 -5.43 28.64
N SER A 233 50.41 -4.33 29.39
CA SER A 233 49.89 -4.28 30.76
C SER A 233 48.36 -4.23 30.88
N ALA A 234 47.65 -3.98 29.78
CA ALA A 234 46.19 -3.92 29.71
C ALA A 234 45.69 -4.27 28.29
N ALA A 235 44.39 -4.05 28.05
CA ALA A 235 43.75 -4.35 26.77
C ALA A 235 44.38 -3.58 25.59
N VAL A 236 44.51 -4.25 24.46
CA VAL A 236 44.89 -3.67 23.17
C VAL A 236 43.62 -3.56 22.34
N SER A 237 43.25 -2.34 21.94
CA SER A 237 42.00 -2.05 21.23
C SER A 237 42.15 -2.13 19.72
N GLY A 238 43.36 -1.92 19.17
CA GLY A 238 43.62 -1.97 17.73
C GLY A 238 45.03 -2.43 17.38
N LEU A 239 45.14 -3.13 16.24
CA LEU A 239 46.41 -3.46 15.58
C LEU A 239 46.40 -3.02 14.12
N TRP A 240 47.56 -2.55 13.69
CA TRP A 240 47.88 -2.27 12.30
C TRP A 240 49.26 -2.83 11.97
N ALA A 241 49.37 -3.55 10.85
CA ALA A 241 50.65 -4.08 10.41
C ALA A 241 51.21 -3.30 9.22
N SER A 242 52.52 -3.19 9.24
CA SER A 242 53.40 -3.00 8.08
C SER A 242 54.03 -4.36 7.72
N THR A 243 54.83 -4.43 6.66
CA THR A 243 55.59 -5.62 6.26
C THR A 243 56.26 -6.37 7.42
N ASP A 244 57.00 -5.67 8.31
CA ASP A 244 57.75 -6.31 9.41
C ASP A 244 57.41 -5.79 10.81
N THR A 245 56.47 -4.86 10.93
CA THR A 245 56.16 -4.13 12.17
C THR A 245 54.66 -4.14 12.46
N LEU A 246 54.28 -4.50 13.68
CA LEU A 246 52.93 -4.33 14.19
C LEU A 246 52.87 -3.14 15.14
N PHE A 247 52.01 -2.18 14.82
CA PHE A 247 51.66 -1.06 15.68
C PHE A 247 50.40 -1.41 16.47
N MET A 248 50.43 -1.11 17.76
CA MET A 248 49.36 -1.45 18.70
C MET A 248 48.94 -0.24 19.50
N VAL A 249 47.64 -0.11 19.74
CA VAL A 249 47.07 0.93 20.61
C VAL A 249 46.10 0.37 21.64
N GLY A 250 45.93 1.07 22.76
CA GLY A 250 44.97 0.64 23.79
C GLY A 250 45.18 1.27 25.17
N GLN A 251 44.78 0.54 26.20
CA GLN A 251 44.80 0.97 27.61
C GLN A 251 46.14 0.72 28.32
N PHE A 252 47.09 0.08 27.64
CA PHE A 252 48.34 -0.34 28.28
C PHE A 252 49.25 0.85 28.58
N THR A 253 50.03 0.67 29.65
CA THR A 253 51.06 1.59 30.16
C THR A 253 52.48 1.02 30.03
N SER A 254 52.59 -0.27 29.69
CA SER A 254 53.84 -0.92 29.37
C SER A 254 53.64 -2.10 28.41
N VAL A 255 54.70 -2.44 27.68
CA VAL A 255 54.81 -3.65 26.87
C VAL A 255 56.11 -4.36 27.25
N ASN A 256 56.04 -5.65 27.56
CA ASN A 256 57.18 -6.43 28.07
C ASN A 256 57.87 -5.75 29.28
N GLY A 257 57.09 -5.07 30.13
CA GLY A 257 57.58 -4.31 31.29
C GLY A 257 58.22 -2.96 30.97
N VAL A 258 58.45 -2.63 29.70
CA VAL A 258 59.00 -1.32 29.28
C VAL A 258 57.85 -0.31 29.17
N PRO A 259 57.97 0.91 29.75
CA PRO A 259 56.95 1.94 29.65
C PRO A 259 56.57 2.26 28.20
N ARG A 260 55.28 2.15 27.91
CA ARG A 260 54.64 2.44 26.62
C ARG A 260 53.22 2.86 26.91
N ASN A 261 52.92 4.13 26.75
CA ASN A 261 51.59 4.67 27.06
C ASN A 261 50.73 4.64 25.80
N SER A 262 49.69 3.81 25.80
CA SER A 262 48.68 3.70 24.73
C SER A 262 49.14 3.37 23.31
N CYS A 263 50.43 3.40 23.01
CA CYS A 263 51.03 3.16 21.71
C CYS A 263 52.34 2.37 21.86
N ALA A 264 52.54 1.35 21.04
CA ALA A 264 53.82 0.67 20.90
C ALA A 264 53.95 0.06 19.50
N ALA A 265 55.17 -0.30 19.12
CA ALA A 265 55.43 -1.12 17.94
C ALA A 265 56.22 -2.35 18.33
N VAL A 266 55.88 -3.49 17.75
CA VAL A 266 56.59 -4.76 17.91
C VAL A 266 56.96 -5.33 16.54
N SER A 267 58.04 -6.10 16.45
CA SER A 267 58.38 -6.84 15.24
C SER A 267 57.35 -7.94 14.97
N ALA A 268 57.29 -8.45 13.74
CA ALA A 268 56.55 -9.67 13.43
C ALA A 268 57.01 -10.88 14.28
N ALA A 269 58.24 -10.86 14.81
CA ALA A 269 58.76 -11.86 15.75
C ALA A 269 58.36 -11.61 17.22
N GLY A 270 57.87 -10.42 17.57
CA GLY A 270 57.34 -10.07 18.89
C GLY A 270 58.29 -9.22 19.75
N ASP A 271 59.39 -8.76 19.17
CA ASP A 271 60.34 -7.89 19.85
C ASP A 271 59.77 -6.48 19.96
N LEU A 272 59.84 -5.87 21.14
CA LEU A 272 59.47 -4.47 21.32
C LEU A 272 60.45 -3.55 20.58
N LEU A 273 59.94 -2.72 19.68
CA LEU A 273 60.74 -1.77 18.91
C LEU A 273 60.92 -0.44 19.66
N SER A 274 61.88 0.36 19.19
CA SER A 274 62.21 1.67 19.76
C SER A 274 61.14 2.75 19.54
N TRP A 275 60.16 2.50 18.67
CA TRP A 275 59.10 3.46 18.38
C TRP A 275 58.26 3.75 19.62
N ASP A 276 58.30 5.00 20.10
CA ASP A 276 57.59 5.47 21.28
C ASP A 276 57.19 6.95 21.16
N PRO A 277 55.92 7.25 20.83
CA PRO A 277 55.41 8.61 20.78
C PRO A 277 55.26 9.32 22.14
N GLN A 278 55.33 8.60 23.26
CA GLN A 278 55.14 9.15 24.60
C GLN A 278 53.85 10.00 24.74
N VAL A 279 52.74 9.47 24.23
CA VAL A 279 51.42 10.12 24.38
C VAL A 279 50.97 10.11 25.83
N THR A 280 50.35 11.19 26.29
CA THR A 280 49.70 11.25 27.62
C THR A 280 48.31 11.88 27.51
N GLY A 281 47.38 11.47 28.38
CA GLY A 281 45.97 11.85 28.34
C GLY A 281 45.10 10.95 29.24
N SER A 282 43.81 10.81 28.92
CA SER A 282 42.89 9.89 29.63
C SER A 282 43.17 8.41 29.31
N SER A 283 42.52 7.49 30.02
CA SER A 283 42.55 6.05 29.69
C SER A 283 42.09 5.82 28.24
N GLU A 284 42.85 5.05 27.45
CA GLU A 284 42.78 5.01 25.97
C GLU A 284 43.11 6.34 25.31
N SER A 285 44.33 6.84 25.56
CA SER A 285 44.79 8.09 24.99
C SER A 285 44.84 8.05 23.46
N VAL A 286 45.03 6.88 22.83
CA VAL A 286 45.02 6.69 21.36
C VAL A 286 44.05 5.57 20.97
N SER A 287 43.14 5.89 20.06
CA SER A 287 42.03 5.02 19.62
C SER A 287 42.17 4.52 18.18
N GLY A 288 42.97 5.21 17.35
CA GLY A 288 43.18 4.83 15.95
C GLY A 288 44.54 5.26 15.42
N LEU A 289 45.00 4.56 14.37
CA LEU A 289 46.22 4.88 13.61
C LEU A 289 45.93 4.93 12.12
N ALA A 290 46.60 5.83 11.42
CA ALA A 290 46.77 5.75 9.96
C ALA A 290 48.27 5.76 9.62
N ILE A 291 48.75 4.71 8.93
CA ILE A 291 50.17 4.49 8.65
C ILE A 291 50.48 4.94 7.22
N GLY A 292 51.33 5.96 7.09
CA GLY A 292 51.89 6.41 5.83
C GLY A 292 53.27 5.81 5.55
N PRO A 293 53.91 6.17 4.41
CA PRO A 293 55.22 5.65 4.03
C PRO A 293 56.35 6.08 4.99
N ASP A 294 56.33 7.31 5.49
CA ASP A 294 57.39 7.91 6.32
C ASP A 294 56.91 8.35 7.72
N ARG A 295 55.60 8.35 7.95
CA ARG A 295 54.96 8.89 9.17
C ARG A 295 53.75 8.08 9.61
N ILE A 296 53.34 8.26 10.86
CA ILE A 296 52.12 7.67 11.44
C ILE A 296 51.27 8.79 12.03
N HIS A 297 49.96 8.73 11.75
CA HIS A 297 48.97 9.63 12.32
C HIS A 297 48.28 8.96 13.50
N LEU A 298 48.29 9.64 14.63
CA LEU A 298 47.70 9.21 15.90
C LEU A 298 46.40 9.99 16.12
N GLY A 299 45.30 9.30 16.41
CA GLY A 299 44.08 9.93 16.89
C GLY A 299 43.60 9.31 18.19
N GLY A 300 43.06 10.14 19.09
CA GLY A 300 42.57 9.70 20.39
C GLY A 300 42.11 10.88 21.25
N ALA A 301 42.08 10.68 22.57
CA ALA A 301 41.80 11.71 23.57
C ALA A 301 43.06 12.08 24.38
N PHE A 302 44.22 12.11 23.72
CA PHE A 302 45.49 12.53 24.31
C PHE A 302 45.61 14.06 24.36
N THR A 303 46.43 14.56 25.28
CA THR A 303 46.69 16.00 25.48
C THR A 303 48.10 16.42 25.08
N THR A 304 49.07 15.51 25.13
CA THR A 304 50.46 15.78 24.71
C THR A 304 51.09 14.60 24.00
N VAL A 305 52.10 14.90 23.19
CA VAL A 305 53.00 13.94 22.52
C VAL A 305 54.43 14.39 22.78
N GLN A 306 55.31 13.50 23.27
CA GLN A 306 56.68 13.86 23.67
C GLN A 306 56.73 15.08 24.63
N GLY A 307 55.74 15.19 25.52
CA GLY A 307 55.58 16.32 26.45
C GLY A 307 55.19 17.66 25.80
N GLN A 308 55.02 17.73 24.48
CA GLN A 308 54.57 18.94 23.78
C GLN A 308 53.03 19.00 23.71
N PRO A 309 52.41 20.18 23.89
CA PRO A 309 50.96 20.35 23.73
C PRO A 309 50.53 20.03 22.30
N GLN A 310 49.92 18.86 22.10
CA GLN A 310 49.32 18.42 20.86
C GLN A 310 48.22 17.45 21.24
N ALA A 311 46.96 17.91 21.17
CA ALA A 311 45.81 17.14 21.63
C ALA A 311 45.09 16.46 20.48
N ASN A 312 44.46 15.31 20.74
CA ASN A 312 43.51 14.59 19.89
C ASN A 312 44.01 14.04 18.53
N LEU A 313 44.90 14.75 17.81
CA LEU A 313 45.42 14.39 16.50
C LEU A 313 46.90 14.81 16.39
N ALA A 314 47.78 13.88 16.04
CA ALA A 314 49.22 14.13 15.93
C ALA A 314 49.85 13.30 14.81
N THR A 315 50.95 13.78 14.26
CA THR A 315 51.76 13.03 13.29
C THR A 315 53.16 12.82 13.82
N VAL A 316 53.62 11.57 13.80
CA VAL A 316 54.94 11.17 14.30
C VAL A 316 55.75 10.47 13.23
N ASP A 317 57.06 10.49 13.38
CA ASP A 317 57.99 9.72 12.56
C ASP A 317 57.71 8.22 12.67
N ARG A 318 57.68 7.51 11.53
CA ARG A 318 57.30 6.09 11.48
C ARG A 318 58.31 5.16 12.15
N VAL A 319 59.58 5.56 12.25
CA VAL A 319 60.66 4.70 12.77
C VAL A 319 60.90 4.98 14.26
N THR A 320 60.93 6.25 14.64
CA THR A 320 61.32 6.69 15.98
C THR A 320 60.12 6.99 16.88
N GLY A 321 58.98 7.39 16.32
CA GLY A 321 57.84 7.91 17.08
C GLY A 321 58.01 9.37 17.50
N ALA A 322 59.06 10.06 17.04
CA ALA A 322 59.27 11.48 17.32
C ALA A 322 58.15 12.34 16.71
N LEU A 323 57.68 13.34 17.47
CA LEU A 323 56.70 14.31 16.96
C LEU A 323 57.30 15.12 15.80
N LEU A 324 56.63 15.14 14.65
CA LEU A 324 57.11 15.90 13.50
C LEU A 324 56.87 17.41 13.69
N SER A 325 57.68 18.26 13.06
CA SER A 325 57.54 19.72 13.18
C SER A 325 56.25 20.27 12.55
N GLN A 326 55.77 19.61 11.49
CA GLN A 326 54.50 19.94 10.85
C GLN A 326 53.38 19.09 11.43
N GLN A 327 52.39 19.74 12.05
CA GLN A 327 51.26 19.10 12.71
C GLN A 327 49.93 19.60 12.14
N PRO A 328 48.89 18.74 12.06
CA PRO A 328 47.53 19.18 11.87
C PRO A 328 47.03 19.98 13.07
N SER A 329 46.18 20.98 12.78
CA SER A 329 45.44 21.68 13.83
C SER A 329 44.48 20.70 14.48
N PRO A 330 44.51 20.55 15.81
CA PRO A 330 43.76 19.49 16.50
C PRO A 330 42.25 19.75 16.46
N PRO A 331 41.42 18.71 16.31
CA PRO A 331 39.99 18.80 16.56
C PRO A 331 39.68 19.18 18.01
N SER A 332 38.50 19.77 18.24
CA SER A 332 38.06 20.25 19.56
C SER A 332 37.80 19.14 20.58
N GLY A 333 37.82 17.88 20.15
CA GLY A 333 37.54 16.70 20.97
C GLY A 333 38.19 15.44 20.39
N GLY A 334 38.01 14.32 21.07
CA GLY A 334 38.78 13.10 20.81
C GLY A 334 38.50 12.46 19.45
N VAL A 335 39.54 11.96 18.79
CA VAL A 335 39.47 11.23 17.52
C VAL A 335 39.35 9.73 17.78
N LEU A 336 38.32 9.07 17.26
CA LEU A 336 38.05 7.65 17.46
C LEU A 336 38.67 6.77 16.37
N ASP A 337 38.78 7.25 15.12
CA ASP A 337 39.40 6.51 14.02
C ASP A 337 39.97 7.45 12.95
N LEU A 338 40.93 6.95 12.16
CA LEU A 338 41.59 7.68 11.09
C LEU A 338 41.80 6.79 9.86
N ALA A 339 41.73 7.37 8.67
CA ALA A 339 42.06 6.68 7.42
C ALA A 339 42.81 7.62 6.46
N LEU A 340 43.83 7.11 5.78
CA LEU A 340 44.46 7.81 4.66
C LEU A 340 43.71 7.51 3.36
N SER A 341 43.58 8.48 2.47
CA SER A 341 43.14 8.21 1.09
C SER A 341 44.09 7.22 0.40
N VAL A 342 43.61 6.52 -0.63
CA VAL A 342 44.40 5.50 -1.35
C VAL A 342 45.69 6.07 -1.94
N ASP A 343 45.67 7.33 -2.38
CA ASP A 343 46.84 8.07 -2.88
C ASP A 343 47.68 8.73 -1.77
N GLY A 344 47.23 8.65 -0.51
CA GLY A 344 47.87 9.26 0.66
C GLY A 344 47.80 10.79 0.72
N SER A 345 47.06 11.45 -0.17
CA SER A 345 46.98 12.92 -0.24
C SER A 345 46.11 13.55 0.86
N ARG A 346 45.19 12.76 1.45
CA ARG A 346 44.27 13.21 2.51
C ARG A 346 44.30 12.27 3.72
N LEU A 347 44.18 12.87 4.91
CA LEU A 347 43.92 12.18 6.18
C LEU A 347 42.50 12.48 6.63
N PHE A 348 41.66 11.45 6.75
CA PHE A 348 40.31 11.52 7.30
C PHE A 348 40.34 11.15 8.78
N VAL A 349 39.57 11.88 9.60
CA VAL A 349 39.45 11.64 11.04
C VAL A 349 37.99 11.71 11.47
N CYS A 350 37.56 10.79 12.32
CA CYS A 350 36.23 10.82 12.92
C CYS A 350 36.30 10.71 14.44
N GLY A 351 35.32 11.25 15.16
CA GLY A 351 35.27 11.15 16.62
C GLY A 351 34.39 12.21 17.28
N ASN A 352 34.51 12.36 18.60
CA ASN A 352 33.64 13.22 19.40
C ASN A 352 34.14 14.67 19.42
N PHE A 353 34.10 15.36 18.27
CA PHE A 353 34.47 16.78 18.15
C PHE A 353 33.41 17.58 17.36
N LEU A 354 33.37 18.90 17.62
CA LEU A 354 32.41 19.84 17.02
C LEU A 354 33.10 20.86 16.09
N SER A 355 34.41 20.99 16.19
CA SER A 355 35.20 21.83 15.29
C SER A 355 36.60 21.27 15.07
N ALA A 356 37.22 21.66 13.96
CA ALA A 356 38.61 21.40 13.64
C ALA A 356 39.23 22.66 13.03
N ALA A 357 40.45 23.03 13.45
CA ALA A 357 41.10 24.28 13.05
C ALA A 357 40.21 25.54 13.23
N GLY A 358 39.36 25.55 14.26
CA GLY A 358 38.42 26.64 14.54
C GLY A 358 37.17 26.68 13.62
N GLN A 359 37.08 25.79 12.63
CA GLN A 359 35.94 25.67 11.72
C GLN A 359 34.96 24.59 12.23
N PRO A 360 33.63 24.81 12.14
CA PRO A 360 32.65 23.79 12.48
C PRO A 360 32.86 22.49 11.69
N ARG A 361 32.99 21.38 12.42
CA ARG A 361 33.14 20.02 11.90
C ARG A 361 32.45 19.07 12.87
N TRP A 362 31.28 18.56 12.50
CA TRP A 362 30.50 17.65 13.33
C TRP A 362 31.02 16.22 13.18
N SER A 363 32.05 15.91 13.97
CA SER A 363 32.56 14.56 14.20
C SER A 363 33.27 13.88 13.03
N LEU A 364 33.46 14.56 11.89
CA LEU A 364 34.28 14.11 10.76
C LEU A 364 35.05 15.30 10.15
N ALA A 365 36.32 15.09 9.83
CA ALA A 365 37.16 16.09 9.17
C ALA A 365 38.18 15.44 8.23
N ALA A 366 38.65 16.20 7.25
CA ALA A 366 39.71 15.80 6.34
C ALA A 366 40.83 16.85 6.34
N TYR A 367 42.07 16.42 6.23
CA TYR A 367 43.26 17.28 6.17
C TYR A 367 44.11 16.92 4.97
N SER A 368 44.69 17.92 4.33
CA SER A 368 45.77 17.71 3.35
C SER A 368 47.02 17.18 4.07
N THR A 369 47.60 16.08 3.62
CA THR A 369 48.81 15.50 4.23
C THR A 369 50.09 16.27 3.87
N SER A 370 50.03 17.15 2.87
CA SER A 370 51.17 17.98 2.42
C SER A 370 51.23 19.33 3.12
N THR A 371 50.09 19.93 3.48
CA THR A 371 50.01 21.27 4.07
C THR A 371 49.41 21.30 5.46
N TRP A 372 48.76 20.21 5.89
CA TRP A 372 47.93 20.14 7.10
C TRP A 372 46.79 21.15 7.18
N ALA A 373 46.49 21.83 6.07
CA ALA A 373 45.30 22.63 5.96
C ALA A 373 44.07 21.72 6.08
N LEU A 374 43.08 22.17 6.85
CA LEU A 374 41.76 21.56 6.87
C LEU A 374 41.19 21.60 5.46
N ASP A 375 40.74 20.45 4.96
CA ASP A 375 40.11 20.37 3.65
C ASP A 375 38.82 21.20 3.64
N THR A 376 38.54 21.83 2.50
CA THR A 376 37.30 22.57 2.24
C THR A 376 36.06 21.66 2.29
N LEU A 377 36.25 20.36 2.11
CA LEU A 377 35.21 19.35 2.23
C LEU A 377 34.64 19.32 3.67
N ASP A 378 33.38 19.76 3.82
CA ASP A 378 32.64 19.75 5.09
C ASP A 378 31.64 18.59 5.12
N ILE A 379 32.03 17.48 5.74
CA ILE A 379 31.19 16.29 5.90
C ILE A 379 30.62 16.32 7.32
N ARG A 380 29.30 16.42 7.43
CA ARG A 380 28.59 16.50 8.72
C ARG A 380 27.83 15.22 8.95
N CYS A 381 28.08 14.54 10.07
CA CYS A 381 27.21 13.47 10.55
C CYS A 381 26.39 13.94 11.77
N SER A 382 25.14 13.47 11.94
CA SER A 382 24.24 13.87 13.05
C SER A 382 24.53 13.19 14.39
N GLY A 383 25.45 12.23 14.41
CA GLY A 383 25.89 11.52 15.62
C GLY A 383 27.39 11.22 15.58
N SER A 384 27.83 10.18 16.26
CA SER A 384 29.25 9.83 16.45
C SER A 384 29.71 8.77 15.43
N PRO A 385 30.31 9.15 14.29
CA PRO A 385 31.13 8.22 13.51
C PRO A 385 32.30 7.70 14.36
N VAL A 386 32.51 6.39 14.33
CA VAL A 386 33.50 5.67 15.13
C VAL A 386 34.49 4.85 14.30
N LYS A 387 34.24 4.69 12.98
CA LYS A 387 35.11 3.95 12.05
C LYS A 387 35.21 4.57 10.68
N LEU A 388 36.38 4.47 10.05
CA LEU A 388 36.69 4.95 8.71
C LEU A 388 37.42 3.88 7.90
N THR A 389 37.13 3.77 6.60
CA THR A 389 37.90 2.92 5.68
C THR A 389 37.95 3.55 4.30
N ALA A 390 39.14 3.94 3.84
CA ALA A 390 39.32 4.47 2.50
C ALA A 390 39.54 3.34 1.48
N THR A 391 38.92 3.46 0.32
CA THR A 391 39.05 2.56 -0.82
C THR A 391 39.18 3.35 -2.11
N ALA A 392 39.49 2.67 -3.23
CA ALA A 392 39.53 3.33 -4.54
C ALA A 392 38.15 3.89 -4.96
N ALA A 393 37.07 3.38 -4.37
CA ALA A 393 35.70 3.83 -4.61
C ALA A 393 35.24 4.98 -3.69
N GLY A 394 36.00 5.33 -2.64
CA GLY A 394 35.61 6.35 -1.67
C GLY A 394 35.95 6.01 -0.21
N LEU A 395 35.48 6.84 0.72
CA LEU A 395 35.64 6.70 2.17
C LEU A 395 34.38 6.13 2.82
N PHE A 396 34.49 4.94 3.39
CA PHE A 396 33.49 4.40 4.31
C PHE A 396 33.59 5.08 5.67
N VAL A 397 32.44 5.37 6.25
CA VAL A 397 32.26 5.96 7.58
C VAL A 397 31.26 5.08 8.33
N GLY A 398 31.65 4.48 9.45
CA GLY A 398 30.79 3.68 10.33
C GLY A 398 30.67 4.31 11.72
N GLY A 399 29.58 4.08 12.47
CA GLY A 399 29.36 4.63 13.82
C GLY A 399 27.90 4.73 14.25
N SER A 400 27.61 5.62 15.19
CA SER A 400 26.27 5.87 15.73
C SER A 400 25.78 7.25 15.29
N PHE A 401 25.28 7.37 14.07
CA PHE A 401 24.79 8.62 13.49
C PHE A 401 23.57 8.35 12.60
N THR A 402 22.70 9.35 12.42
CA THR A 402 21.46 9.21 11.64
C THR A 402 21.51 9.89 10.27
N SER A 403 22.50 10.74 10.04
CA SER A 403 22.84 11.33 8.76
C SER A 403 24.34 11.49 8.65
N CYS A 404 24.87 11.48 7.43
CA CYS A 404 26.23 11.89 7.14
C CYS A 404 26.37 12.46 5.71
N GLY A 405 27.11 13.55 5.56
CA GLY A 405 27.31 14.21 4.27
C GLY A 405 26.05 14.88 3.71
N GLY A 406 25.16 15.38 4.59
CA GLY A 406 23.91 16.02 4.18
C GLY A 406 22.80 15.04 3.76
N ARG A 407 23.04 13.73 3.91
CA ARG A 407 22.10 12.64 3.59
C ARG A 407 21.80 11.81 4.83
N THR A 408 20.57 11.32 4.98
CA THR A 408 20.21 10.36 6.04
C THR A 408 20.82 9.01 5.71
N VAL A 409 21.83 8.66 6.49
CA VAL A 409 22.53 7.39 6.47
C VAL A 409 22.69 7.02 7.93
N ASN A 410 22.09 5.89 8.31
CA ASN A 410 22.15 5.44 9.68
C ASN A 410 23.37 4.54 9.84
N ASN A 411 24.29 4.97 10.68
CA ASN A 411 25.45 4.21 11.19
C ASN A 411 26.54 3.84 10.18
N VAL A 412 26.29 3.76 8.87
CA VAL A 412 27.33 3.52 7.85
C VAL A 412 27.07 4.37 6.59
N ALA A 413 28.11 4.96 6.02
CA ALA A 413 28.08 5.77 4.79
C ALA A 413 29.31 5.46 3.91
N LEU A 414 29.18 5.46 2.58
CA LEU A 414 30.31 5.51 1.64
C LEU A 414 30.31 6.86 0.92
N LEU A 415 31.42 7.57 0.99
CA LEU A 415 31.60 8.91 0.44
C LEU A 415 32.57 8.85 -0.75
N ASP A 416 32.12 9.17 -1.97
CA ASP A 416 33.03 9.38 -3.09
C ASP A 416 33.75 10.73 -2.93
N LEU A 417 35.06 10.71 -3.13
CA LEU A 417 35.99 11.80 -2.84
C LEU A 417 36.68 12.34 -4.08
N GLY A 418 36.16 12.03 -5.28
CA GLY A 418 36.67 12.44 -6.59
C GLY A 418 37.20 13.88 -6.65
N THR A 419 38.20 14.09 -7.51
CA THR A 419 38.87 15.38 -7.67
C THR A 419 37.89 16.41 -8.26
N SER A 420 37.42 17.32 -7.40
CA SER A 420 36.60 18.51 -7.65
C SER A 420 35.07 18.34 -7.61
N SER A 421 34.45 19.04 -6.64
CA SER A 421 33.03 19.46 -6.61
C SER A 421 32.00 18.35 -6.36
N SER A 422 30.99 18.44 -5.50
CA SER A 422 30.32 19.60 -4.88
C SER A 422 29.65 19.14 -3.58
N THR A 423 29.49 20.09 -2.67
CA THR A 423 28.64 20.00 -1.49
C THR A 423 27.26 19.44 -1.82
N VAL A 424 26.85 18.34 -1.16
CA VAL A 424 25.42 18.05 -0.99
C VAL A 424 24.91 18.99 0.08
N GLN A 425 24.68 20.25 -0.29
CA GLN A 425 23.82 21.14 0.49
C GLN A 425 22.39 20.76 0.12
N GLN A 426 21.57 20.38 1.12
CA GLN A 426 20.14 20.58 0.93
C GLN A 426 19.92 22.07 0.64
N PRO A 427 19.16 22.45 -0.39
CA PRO A 427 18.75 23.84 -0.54
C PRO A 427 17.83 24.16 0.63
N ALA A 428 18.31 24.94 1.60
CA ALA A 428 17.55 25.35 2.76
C ALA A 428 17.28 26.86 2.66
N LEU A 429 16.03 27.27 2.88
CA LEU A 429 15.62 28.68 2.94
C LEU A 429 16.29 29.48 4.07
N GLY A 430 17.08 28.83 4.93
CA GLY A 430 17.82 29.47 6.02
C GLY A 430 16.95 29.88 7.23
N ILE A 431 15.76 29.29 7.37
CA ILE A 431 14.83 29.58 8.47
C ILE A 431 15.43 29.11 9.80
N ASN A 432 15.56 30.02 10.77
CA ASN A 432 16.27 29.78 12.03
C ASN A 432 15.37 29.59 13.27
N GLY A 433 14.09 29.26 13.08
CA GLY A 433 13.14 29.04 14.16
C GLY A 433 11.88 28.34 13.68
N ASP A 434 10.97 28.03 14.61
CA ASP A 434 9.77 27.25 14.34
C ASP A 434 8.89 27.88 13.26
N VAL A 435 8.45 27.06 12.30
CA VAL A 435 7.34 27.39 11.40
C VAL A 435 6.06 26.90 12.06
N HIS A 436 5.11 27.80 12.31
CA HIS A 436 3.83 27.50 12.99
C HIS A 436 2.70 27.27 11.98
N ALA A 437 2.67 27.98 10.85
CA ALA A 437 1.67 27.79 9.81
C ALA A 437 2.25 27.92 8.40
N LEU A 438 1.64 27.19 7.48
CA LEU A 438 1.88 27.26 6.04
C LEU A 438 0.55 27.55 5.33
N ALA A 439 0.62 28.34 4.26
CA ALA A 439 -0.50 28.55 3.36
C ALA A 439 -0.02 28.61 1.90
N PHE A 440 -0.85 28.16 0.97
CA PHE A 440 -0.60 28.29 -0.45
C PHE A 440 -1.65 29.20 -1.07
N SER A 441 -1.21 30.18 -1.87
CA SER A 441 -2.14 31.03 -2.62
C SER A 441 -1.53 31.61 -3.87
N ALA A 442 -2.34 31.69 -4.94
CA ALA A 442 -1.96 32.31 -6.20
C ALA A 442 -0.57 31.87 -6.72
N GLY A 443 -0.25 30.58 -6.60
CA GLY A 443 1.01 29.99 -7.07
C GLY A 443 2.21 30.18 -6.14
N ARG A 444 2.03 30.68 -4.92
CA ARG A 444 3.12 30.96 -3.96
C ARG A 444 2.87 30.33 -2.59
N TRP A 445 3.95 29.96 -1.92
CA TRP A 445 3.93 29.43 -0.57
C TRP A 445 4.25 30.52 0.45
N PHE A 446 3.48 30.56 1.53
CA PHE A 446 3.68 31.45 2.66
C PHE A 446 3.98 30.63 3.91
N ALA A 447 4.94 31.10 4.71
CA ALA A 447 5.27 30.51 5.99
C ALA A 447 5.21 31.57 7.08
N SER A 448 4.69 31.19 8.24
CA SER A 448 4.69 32.01 9.44
C SER A 448 5.20 31.23 10.65
N GLY A 449 5.65 31.93 11.68
CA GLY A 449 6.01 31.27 12.93
C GLY A 449 6.87 32.12 13.84
N ALA A 450 7.86 31.49 14.48
CA ALA A 450 8.74 32.11 15.45
C ALA A 450 10.15 32.44 14.93
N PHE A 451 10.41 32.23 13.66
CA PHE A 451 11.71 32.48 13.03
C PHE A 451 12.06 33.99 12.93
N THR A 452 13.35 34.30 12.99
CA THR A 452 13.89 35.68 12.92
C THR A 452 14.77 35.94 11.70
N ALA A 453 15.22 34.87 11.05
CA ALA A 453 15.94 34.86 9.79
C ALA A 453 15.35 33.77 8.88
N PRO A 454 15.42 33.92 7.55
CA PRO A 454 15.96 35.06 6.79
C PRO A 454 15.08 36.32 6.86
N ARG A 455 13.84 36.18 7.33
CA ARG A 455 12.87 37.25 7.57
C ARG A 455 12.21 37.08 8.93
N GLN A 456 11.61 38.15 9.45
CA GLN A 456 10.99 38.10 10.76
C GLN A 456 9.55 37.59 10.63
N ARG A 457 9.32 36.36 11.10
CA ARG A 457 8.01 35.76 11.43
C ARG A 457 7.05 35.50 10.26
N LEU A 458 7.26 36.13 9.10
CA LEU A 458 6.51 35.95 7.86
C LEU A 458 7.47 35.95 6.66
N LEU A 459 7.28 35.00 5.75
CA LEU A 459 7.98 34.97 4.46
C LEU A 459 7.13 34.29 3.38
N SER A 460 7.49 34.55 2.13
CA SER A 460 6.97 33.86 0.94
C SER A 460 8.14 33.21 0.19
N PHE A 461 7.90 32.05 -0.40
CA PHE A 461 8.91 31.27 -1.10
C PHE A 461 8.33 30.47 -2.27
N ASP A 462 9.22 30.11 -3.19
CA ASP A 462 8.99 29.10 -4.22
C ASP A 462 9.48 27.75 -3.68
N ALA A 463 8.56 26.78 -3.52
CA ALA A 463 8.87 25.45 -3.00
C ALA A 463 9.60 24.56 -4.01
N VAL A 464 9.55 24.88 -5.31
CA VAL A 464 10.22 24.15 -6.39
C VAL A 464 11.63 24.71 -6.61
N ALA A 465 11.76 26.03 -6.70
CA ALA A 465 13.03 26.72 -6.88
C ALA A 465 13.83 26.90 -5.57
N LEU A 466 13.18 26.68 -4.41
CA LEU A 466 13.74 26.81 -3.07
C LEU A 466 14.37 28.19 -2.82
N SER A 467 13.67 29.24 -3.26
CA SER A 467 14.09 30.64 -3.17
C SER A 467 13.04 31.52 -2.49
N LEU A 468 13.48 32.58 -1.81
CA LEU A 468 12.59 33.56 -1.16
C LEU A 468 12.06 34.58 -2.18
N ASP A 469 10.75 34.83 -2.19
CA ASP A 469 10.14 35.97 -2.90
C ASP A 469 10.51 37.28 -2.22
N PRO A 470 10.42 38.49 -2.81
CA PRO A 470 10.73 39.74 -2.09
C PRO A 470 9.79 40.10 -0.91
N TRP A 471 8.60 39.48 -0.84
CA TRP A 471 7.52 39.83 0.09
C TRP A 471 7.90 39.68 1.58
N ASN A 472 7.84 40.77 2.36
CA ASN A 472 8.32 40.85 3.74
C ASN A 472 7.54 41.85 4.62
N PRO A 473 6.31 41.50 5.08
CA PRO A 473 5.49 42.39 5.89
C PRO A 473 5.98 42.61 7.33
N VAL A 474 6.95 41.84 7.84
CA VAL A 474 7.56 41.98 9.20
C VAL A 474 6.54 42.08 10.35
N ALA A 475 6.41 41.00 11.14
CA ALA A 475 5.63 41.02 12.39
C ALA A 475 6.55 41.09 13.62
N ASP A 476 6.12 41.82 14.65
CA ASP A 476 6.87 41.99 15.91
C ASP A 476 6.73 40.81 16.89
N GLY A 477 5.73 39.96 16.70
CA GLY A 477 5.44 38.77 17.49
C GLY A 477 5.27 37.51 16.65
N ALA A 478 5.02 36.37 17.31
CA ALA A 478 4.75 35.10 16.62
C ALA A 478 3.46 35.17 15.82
N VAL A 479 3.47 34.56 14.64
CA VAL A 479 2.30 34.41 13.77
C VAL A 479 1.98 32.93 13.68
N ASP A 480 0.89 32.54 14.31
CA ASP A 480 0.52 31.15 14.59
C ASP A 480 -0.42 30.55 13.54
N VAL A 481 -1.13 31.38 12.77
CA VAL A 481 -2.11 30.95 11.76
C VAL A 481 -1.96 31.76 10.48
N LEU A 482 -2.08 31.07 9.33
CA LEU A 482 -2.24 31.66 8.00
C LEU A 482 -3.47 31.04 7.33
N VAL A 483 -4.35 31.88 6.78
CA VAL A 483 -5.45 31.45 5.90
C VAL A 483 -5.45 32.30 4.64
N ALA A 484 -5.31 31.65 3.50
CA ALA A 484 -5.34 32.30 2.20
C ALA A 484 -6.74 32.20 1.55
N ASP A 485 -7.17 33.29 0.92
CA ASP A 485 -8.36 33.30 0.07
C ASP A 485 -8.14 34.22 -1.15
N GLY A 486 -7.76 33.62 -2.27
CA GLY A 486 -7.33 34.37 -3.46
C GLY A 486 -6.11 35.24 -3.16
N ASN A 487 -6.19 36.54 -3.42
CA ASN A 487 -5.08 37.45 -3.16
C ASN A 487 -4.99 37.95 -1.70
N ASP A 488 -5.96 37.61 -0.87
CA ASP A 488 -6.01 37.95 0.56
C ASP A 488 -5.30 36.87 1.39
N LEU A 489 -4.50 37.31 2.35
CA LEU A 489 -3.84 36.45 3.33
C LEU A 489 -4.16 36.96 4.75
N PHE A 490 -4.95 36.19 5.48
CA PHE A 490 -5.23 36.44 6.89
C PHE A 490 -4.12 35.82 7.73
N ALA A 491 -3.55 36.61 8.64
CA ALA A 491 -2.55 36.14 9.58
C ALA A 491 -2.97 36.48 11.02
N ALA A 492 -2.79 35.52 11.93
CA ALA A 492 -3.12 35.66 13.35
C ALA A 492 -2.02 35.11 14.25
N GLY A 493 -1.94 35.62 15.48
CA GLY A 493 -0.97 35.17 16.48
C GLY A 493 -0.83 36.15 17.65
N ALA A 494 0.37 36.26 18.19
CA ALA A 494 0.69 37.08 19.37
C ALA A 494 1.38 38.42 19.05
N PHE A 495 1.30 38.90 17.81
CA PHE A 495 1.89 40.16 17.36
C PHE A 495 1.02 41.38 17.73
N THR A 496 1.65 42.55 17.83
CA THR A 496 0.99 43.85 18.03
C THR A 496 1.17 44.81 16.85
N GLN A 497 2.11 44.51 15.95
CA GLN A 497 2.38 45.29 14.75
C GLN A 497 2.76 44.40 13.56
N VAL A 498 2.30 44.80 12.37
CA VAL A 498 2.70 44.21 11.08
C VAL A 498 2.90 45.33 10.07
N GLY A 499 4.04 45.33 9.37
CA GLY A 499 4.39 46.34 8.38
C GLY A 499 4.53 47.75 8.97
N GLY A 500 4.80 47.84 10.28
CA GLY A 500 4.81 49.10 11.05
C GLY A 500 3.43 49.65 11.40
N ALA A 501 2.34 48.99 11.01
CA ALA A 501 0.98 49.36 11.40
C ALA A 501 0.56 48.61 12.68
N PRO A 502 -0.17 49.25 13.62
CA PRO A 502 -0.71 48.59 14.80
C PRO A 502 -1.76 47.57 14.39
N ARG A 503 -1.52 46.29 14.69
CA ARG A 503 -2.39 45.16 14.38
C ARG A 503 -2.29 44.17 15.53
N ASN A 504 -3.26 44.17 16.43
CA ASN A 504 -3.25 43.28 17.58
C ASN A 504 -3.80 41.92 17.16
N GLY A 505 -2.95 40.91 17.15
CA GLY A 505 -3.31 39.50 17.01
C GLY A 505 -3.96 39.04 15.71
N LEU A 506 -4.41 39.95 14.83
CA LEU A 506 -5.08 39.66 13.57
C LEU A 506 -4.77 40.74 12.51
N VAL A 507 -4.40 40.31 11.31
CA VAL A 507 -4.14 41.20 10.16
C VAL A 507 -4.62 40.58 8.85
N LEU A 508 -5.08 41.42 7.94
CA LEU A 508 -5.30 41.08 6.54
C LEU A 508 -4.18 41.68 5.69
N LEU A 509 -3.50 40.83 4.92
CA LEU A 509 -2.41 41.19 4.01
C LEU A 509 -2.84 40.94 2.56
N ASN A 510 -2.24 41.67 1.63
CA ASN A 510 -2.33 41.32 0.22
C ASN A 510 -1.10 40.49 -0.16
N THR A 511 -1.28 39.37 -0.85
CA THR A 511 -0.15 38.50 -1.23
C THR A 511 0.86 39.19 -2.16
N THR A 512 0.52 40.31 -2.78
CA THR A 512 1.41 41.08 -3.69
C THR A 512 2.02 42.32 -3.06
N SER A 513 1.66 42.68 -1.81
CA SER A 513 2.21 43.83 -1.11
C SER A 513 2.57 43.53 0.35
N ASP A 514 3.57 44.22 0.87
CA ASP A 514 4.06 44.01 2.24
C ASP A 514 3.29 44.84 3.28
N LEU A 515 2.21 45.51 2.87
CA LEU A 515 1.44 46.41 3.73
C LEU A 515 0.19 45.72 4.27
N ALA A 516 -0.07 45.95 5.57
CA ALA A 516 -1.35 45.63 6.18
C ALA A 516 -2.50 46.36 5.48
N GLN A 517 -3.56 45.64 5.14
CA GLN A 517 -4.78 46.25 4.61
C GLN A 517 -5.51 47.08 5.69
N PRO A 518 -6.39 48.03 5.31
CA PRO A 518 -7.11 48.87 6.27
C PRO A 518 -8.04 48.14 7.26
N TRP A 519 -8.41 46.90 6.96
CA TRP A 519 -9.26 46.07 7.82
C TRP A 519 -8.58 45.74 9.16
N ASP A 520 -9.20 46.16 10.26
CA ASP A 520 -8.63 46.07 11.61
C ASP A 520 -9.70 45.79 12.68
N PRO A 521 -9.98 44.51 12.97
CA PRO A 521 -10.92 44.12 14.02
C PRO A 521 -10.38 44.29 15.45
N ALA A 522 -9.07 44.51 15.60
CA ALA A 522 -8.40 44.78 16.88
C ALA A 522 -8.85 43.90 18.08
N PRO A 523 -8.67 42.56 18.02
CA PRO A 523 -8.85 41.73 19.21
C PRO A 523 -7.89 42.15 20.33
N ASP A 524 -8.32 42.01 21.59
CA ASP A 524 -7.53 42.40 22.78
C ASP A 524 -6.55 41.31 23.27
N GLY A 525 -6.48 40.19 22.55
CA GLY A 525 -5.59 39.08 22.85
C GLY A 525 -5.26 38.24 21.61
N PRO A 526 -4.41 37.22 21.76
CA PRO A 526 -3.96 36.38 20.65
C PRO A 526 -5.11 35.62 19.98
N VAL A 527 -5.00 35.47 18.66
CA VAL A 527 -5.91 34.66 17.84
C VAL A 527 -5.18 33.39 17.40
N HIS A 528 -5.79 32.23 17.62
CA HIS A 528 -5.20 30.89 17.40
C HIS A 528 -5.88 30.09 16.28
N ALA A 529 -7.03 30.55 15.77
CA ALA A 529 -7.75 29.90 14.67
C ALA A 529 -8.49 30.93 13.80
N ILE A 530 -8.54 30.69 12.48
CA ILE A 530 -9.31 31.48 11.51
C ILE A 530 -10.05 30.53 10.58
N SER A 531 -11.31 30.82 10.28
CA SER A 531 -12.07 30.19 9.19
C SER A 531 -12.81 31.27 8.39
N VAL A 532 -12.62 31.29 7.07
CA VAL A 532 -13.15 32.33 6.18
C VAL A 532 -14.27 31.75 5.31
N SER A 533 -15.39 32.47 5.19
CA SER A 533 -16.46 32.12 4.25
C SER A 533 -17.19 33.37 3.74
N GLY A 534 -16.97 33.71 2.47
CA GLY A 534 -17.66 34.82 1.83
C GLY A 534 -17.37 36.14 2.57
N GLN A 535 -18.42 36.73 3.16
CA GLN A 535 -18.37 38.00 3.89
C GLN A 535 -18.07 37.86 5.40
N GLU A 536 -17.94 36.63 5.91
CA GLU A 536 -17.64 36.40 7.33
C GLU A 536 -16.24 35.80 7.53
N VAL A 537 -15.57 36.28 8.57
CA VAL A 537 -14.31 35.74 9.10
C VAL A 537 -14.57 35.28 10.53
N HIS A 538 -14.59 33.97 10.75
CA HIS A 538 -14.68 33.38 12.08
C HIS A 538 -13.29 33.26 12.69
N ILE A 539 -13.12 33.73 13.91
CA ILE A 539 -11.86 33.67 14.64
C ILE A 539 -12.03 32.98 15.99
N GLY A 540 -10.98 32.29 16.41
CA GLY A 540 -10.88 31.61 17.70
C GLY A 540 -9.57 31.98 18.38
N GLY A 541 -9.56 32.22 19.68
CA GLY A 541 -8.35 32.64 20.39
C GLY A 541 -8.50 32.79 21.89
N SER A 542 -7.61 33.60 22.47
CA SER A 542 -7.60 33.99 23.90
C SER A 542 -7.88 35.50 24.04
N PHE A 543 -9.01 35.95 23.52
CA PHE A 543 -9.47 37.35 23.55
C PHE A 543 -10.84 37.49 24.24
N ASN A 544 -11.15 38.67 24.75
CA ASN A 544 -12.44 39.02 25.36
C ASN A 544 -13.27 40.00 24.53
N THR A 545 -12.61 40.77 23.66
CA THR A 545 -13.23 41.75 22.79
C THR A 545 -12.63 41.72 21.40
N VAL A 546 -13.45 41.98 20.38
CA VAL A 546 -13.04 42.10 18.97
C VAL A 546 -14.12 42.82 18.17
N GLY A 547 -13.72 43.58 17.14
CA GLY A 547 -14.62 44.27 16.22
C GLY A 547 -15.57 45.26 16.90
N GLY A 548 -15.14 45.83 18.03
CA GLY A 548 -15.95 46.74 18.87
C GLY A 548 -16.99 46.06 19.77
N GLY A 549 -17.05 44.72 19.82
CA GLY A 549 -17.97 43.94 20.65
C GLY A 549 -17.28 43.08 21.72
N SER A 550 -18.03 42.68 22.76
CA SER A 550 -17.58 41.66 23.73
C SER A 550 -17.93 40.27 23.22
N ARG A 551 -16.89 39.47 22.95
CA ARG A 551 -16.94 38.11 22.38
C ARG A 551 -15.75 37.36 22.96
N ARG A 552 -15.97 36.39 23.85
CA ARG A 552 -14.85 35.67 24.48
C ARG A 552 -14.49 34.45 23.66
N GLY A 553 -13.23 34.41 23.25
CA GLY A 553 -12.57 33.26 22.65
C GLY A 553 -13.04 32.87 21.25
N VAL A 554 -14.24 33.22 20.80
CA VAL A 554 -14.74 32.97 19.44
C VAL A 554 -15.58 34.15 18.95
N ALA A 555 -15.42 34.56 17.70
CA ALA A 555 -16.23 35.61 17.08
C ALA A 555 -16.41 35.39 15.57
N SER A 556 -17.50 35.92 15.02
CA SER A 556 -17.66 36.12 13.57
C SER A 556 -17.54 37.62 13.26
N ILE A 557 -16.71 37.96 12.29
CA ILE A 557 -16.33 39.33 11.93
C ILE A 557 -16.72 39.59 10.47
N ASP A 558 -17.26 40.78 10.20
CA ASP A 558 -17.53 41.22 8.84
C ASP A 558 -16.23 41.53 8.09
N ARG A 559 -16.07 40.88 6.94
CA ARG A 559 -14.83 40.94 6.13
C ARG A 559 -14.54 42.33 5.53
N THR A 560 -15.55 43.19 5.42
CA THR A 560 -15.40 44.52 4.82
C THR A 560 -15.11 45.57 5.88
N SER A 561 -15.87 45.58 6.97
CA SER A 561 -15.84 46.61 8.01
C SER A 561 -14.96 46.28 9.20
N GLY A 562 -14.66 45.00 9.45
CA GLY A 562 -13.94 44.55 10.65
C GLY A 562 -14.79 44.58 11.93
N ALA A 563 -16.08 44.90 11.83
CA ALA A 563 -17.00 44.88 12.96
C ALA A 563 -17.38 43.45 13.35
N ALA A 564 -17.63 43.22 14.64
CA ALA A 564 -18.22 41.97 15.10
C ALA A 564 -19.64 41.83 14.52
N SER A 565 -19.94 40.66 13.95
CA SER A 565 -21.27 40.35 13.43
C SER A 565 -22.32 40.24 14.55
N GLY A 566 -23.60 40.24 14.17
CA GLY A 566 -24.72 40.06 15.10
C GLY A 566 -24.80 38.68 15.76
N SER A 567 -24.06 37.69 15.25
CA SER A 567 -23.99 36.34 15.79
C SER A 567 -23.29 36.33 17.17
N VAL A 568 -23.84 35.56 18.11
CA VAL A 568 -23.31 35.46 19.47
C VAL A 568 -22.49 34.18 19.57
N PHE A 569 -21.18 34.34 19.63
CA PHE A 569 -20.22 33.29 19.96
C PHE A 569 -19.55 33.70 21.27
N ASP A 570 -19.60 32.84 22.29
CA ASP A 570 -19.04 33.17 23.60
C ASP A 570 -18.61 31.90 24.33
N LEU A 571 -17.35 31.84 24.76
CA LEU A 571 -16.84 30.78 25.63
C LEU A 571 -16.98 31.19 27.11
N ASP A 572 -16.68 30.26 28.02
CA ASP A 572 -16.46 30.62 29.41
C ASP A 572 -15.28 31.61 29.57
N ALA A 573 -15.22 32.29 30.71
CA ALA A 573 -14.22 33.34 30.96
C ALA A 573 -12.76 32.87 30.92
N THR A 574 -12.53 31.56 31.02
CA THR A 574 -11.20 30.93 30.90
C THR A 574 -11.02 30.15 29.59
N GLY A 575 -12.04 30.18 28.73
CA GLY A 575 -12.11 29.42 27.50
C GLY A 575 -11.15 29.95 26.44
N THR A 576 -10.40 29.06 25.81
CA THR A 576 -9.55 29.36 24.64
C THR A 576 -9.96 28.46 23.49
N CYS A 577 -10.21 29.05 22.32
CA CYS A 577 -10.43 28.32 21.08
C CYS A 577 -9.10 28.13 20.34
N HIS A 578 -8.77 26.88 19.98
CA HIS A 578 -7.57 26.53 19.23
C HIS A 578 -7.86 26.03 17.81
N ALA A 579 -9.08 25.56 17.54
CA ALA A 579 -9.45 25.05 16.23
C ALA A 579 -10.86 25.49 15.82
N LEU A 580 -10.99 25.93 14.57
CA LEU A 580 -12.28 26.25 13.93
C LEU A 580 -12.33 25.58 12.56
N HIS A 581 -13.45 24.92 12.25
CA HIS A 581 -13.69 24.37 10.92
C HIS A 581 -15.15 24.58 10.51
N ARG A 582 -15.38 25.29 9.42
CA ARG A 582 -16.73 25.65 8.95
C ARG A 582 -17.12 24.84 7.71
N ILE A 583 -18.35 24.36 7.69
CA ILE A 583 -18.96 23.65 6.55
C ILE A 583 -20.38 24.20 6.39
N ASP A 584 -20.66 24.79 5.24
CA ASP A 584 -21.96 25.38 4.93
C ASP A 584 -22.49 26.31 6.03
N SER A 585 -23.54 25.89 6.75
CA SER A 585 -24.18 26.64 7.82
C SER A 585 -23.70 26.26 9.22
N LEU A 586 -22.75 25.34 9.33
CA LEU A 586 -22.25 24.78 10.58
C LEU A 586 -20.78 25.12 10.80
N ILE A 587 -20.38 25.24 12.07
CA ILE A 587 -19.00 25.45 12.48
C ILE A 587 -18.67 24.58 13.68
N TYR A 588 -17.54 23.89 13.60
CA TYR A 588 -16.94 23.14 14.69
C TYR A 588 -15.96 24.04 15.44
N VAL A 589 -16.04 24.02 16.77
CA VAL A 589 -15.23 24.82 17.68
C VAL A 589 -14.52 23.89 18.63
N GLY A 590 -13.19 23.87 18.57
CA GLY A 590 -12.32 23.05 19.40
C GLY A 590 -11.38 23.89 20.26
N GLY A 591 -11.15 23.48 21.50
CA GLY A 591 -10.22 24.18 22.38
C GLY A 591 -10.23 23.74 23.83
N HIS A 592 -9.77 24.62 24.70
CA HIS A 592 -9.82 24.46 26.15
C HIS A 592 -10.94 25.32 26.72
N PHE A 593 -12.14 24.75 26.84
CA PHE A 593 -13.31 25.43 27.40
C PHE A 593 -14.23 24.41 28.08
N THR A 594 -15.07 24.91 28.97
CA THR A 594 -16.04 24.15 29.78
C THR A 594 -17.49 24.55 29.51
N SER A 595 -17.69 25.68 28.81
CA SER A 595 -19.00 26.04 28.29
C SER A 595 -18.90 26.87 27.00
N TYR A 596 -19.95 26.79 26.19
CA TYR A 596 -20.13 27.57 24.98
C TYR A 596 -21.55 28.14 24.96
N ASN A 597 -21.70 29.45 24.82
CA ASN A 597 -22.98 30.18 24.90
C ASN A 597 -23.84 29.81 26.12
N GLY A 598 -23.19 29.52 27.25
CA GLY A 598 -23.84 29.11 28.50
C GLY A 598 -24.25 27.63 28.57
N ALA A 599 -24.11 26.84 27.49
CA ALA A 599 -24.27 25.40 27.51
C ALA A 599 -23.00 24.71 28.04
N ALA A 600 -23.16 23.71 28.92
CA ALA A 600 -22.05 22.97 29.52
C ALA A 600 -21.47 21.94 28.56
N VAL A 601 -20.71 22.42 27.57
CA VAL A 601 -20.01 21.61 26.57
C VAL A 601 -18.50 21.82 26.73
N THR A 602 -17.74 20.72 26.76
CA THR A 602 -16.30 20.73 26.98
C THR A 602 -15.54 20.42 25.70
N HIS A 603 -14.50 21.19 25.42
CA HIS A 603 -13.46 20.96 24.40
C HIS A 603 -13.87 20.92 22.91
N LEU A 604 -15.08 20.46 22.56
CA LEU A 604 -15.58 20.40 21.19
C LEU A 604 -17.09 20.70 21.14
N VAL A 605 -17.51 21.60 20.27
CA VAL A 605 -18.93 21.88 20.00
C VAL A 605 -19.15 22.14 18.51
N ARG A 606 -20.32 21.74 18.00
CA ARG A 606 -20.82 22.19 16.70
C ARG A 606 -21.90 23.25 16.89
N ALA A 607 -21.84 24.32 16.13
CA ALA A 607 -22.76 25.43 16.19
C ALA A 607 -23.21 25.89 14.80
N HIS A 608 -24.33 26.61 14.75
CA HIS A 608 -24.80 27.27 13.52
C HIS A 608 -24.00 28.55 13.26
N ALA A 609 -23.32 28.64 12.12
CA ALA A 609 -22.41 29.75 11.80
C ALA A 609 -23.09 31.13 11.80
N GLY A 610 -24.35 31.20 11.34
CA GLY A 610 -25.10 32.47 11.22
C GLY A 610 -25.77 32.96 12.51
N THR A 611 -25.76 32.18 13.59
CA THR A 611 -26.40 32.57 14.87
C THR A 611 -25.50 32.34 16.09
N GLY A 612 -24.57 31.39 15.99
CA GLY A 612 -23.77 30.88 17.09
C GLY A 612 -24.50 29.87 17.98
N ALA A 613 -25.76 29.51 17.69
CA ALA A 613 -26.50 28.53 18.50
C ALA A 613 -25.87 27.14 18.42
N VAL A 614 -25.81 26.42 19.56
CA VAL A 614 -25.35 25.02 19.61
C VAL A 614 -26.26 24.13 18.77
N ASP A 615 -25.68 23.27 17.95
CA ASP A 615 -26.40 22.23 17.23
C ASP A 615 -26.55 20.99 18.12
N THR A 616 -27.78 20.73 18.56
CA THR A 616 -28.09 19.63 19.48
C THR A 616 -28.09 18.25 18.83
N LEU A 617 -27.95 18.15 17.50
CA LEU A 617 -27.84 16.87 16.80
C LEU A 617 -26.43 16.28 16.89
N PHE A 618 -25.43 17.08 17.25
CA PHE A 618 -24.05 16.65 17.43
C PHE A 618 -23.67 16.66 18.91
N ASP A 619 -23.60 15.48 19.50
CA ASP A 619 -23.14 15.27 20.87
C ASP A 619 -21.78 14.58 20.83
N ALA A 620 -20.71 15.38 20.86
CA ALA A 620 -19.36 14.84 20.81
C ALA A 620 -19.11 13.96 22.03
N ALA A 621 -18.52 12.78 21.80
CA ALA A 621 -18.24 11.78 22.84
C ALA A 621 -17.34 12.26 24.02
N GLY A 622 -16.90 13.52 24.07
CA GLY A 622 -16.16 14.11 25.20
C GLY A 622 -14.70 13.66 25.22
N ALA A 623 -13.83 14.46 24.60
CA ALA A 623 -12.39 14.31 24.76
C ALA A 623 -11.97 14.70 26.19
N ASP A 624 -10.99 14.01 26.76
CA ASP A 624 -10.49 14.27 28.13
C ASP A 624 -9.50 15.46 28.21
N SER A 625 -9.19 16.08 27.07
CA SER A 625 -8.30 17.24 27.00
C SER A 625 -8.63 18.14 25.81
N THR A 626 -7.84 19.21 25.69
CA THR A 626 -7.94 20.25 24.66
C THR A 626 -7.93 19.68 23.24
N ILE A 627 -8.79 20.23 22.37
CA ILE A 627 -8.72 20.01 20.92
C ILE A 627 -7.87 21.11 20.27
N THR A 628 -6.80 20.73 19.57
CA THR A 628 -5.84 21.62 18.91
C THR A 628 -6.06 21.74 17.41
N SER A 629 -6.70 20.74 16.77
CA SER A 629 -6.98 20.76 15.34
C SER A 629 -8.25 19.99 15.01
N ILE A 630 -9.01 20.49 14.02
CA ILE A 630 -10.23 19.88 13.49
C ILE A 630 -10.18 19.93 11.97
N VAL A 631 -10.44 18.80 11.33
CA VAL A 631 -10.58 18.69 9.87
C VAL A 631 -11.76 17.79 9.57
N VAL A 632 -12.56 18.15 8.56
CA VAL A 632 -13.68 17.32 8.10
C VAL A 632 -13.41 16.86 6.66
N GLN A 633 -13.56 15.57 6.42
CA GLN A 633 -13.33 14.95 5.12
C GLN A 633 -14.31 13.79 4.92
N GLY A 634 -14.98 13.76 3.76
CA GLY A 634 -15.99 12.74 3.46
C GLY A 634 -17.08 12.69 4.54
N SER A 635 -17.27 11.53 5.15
CA SER A 635 -18.25 11.28 6.20
C SER A 635 -17.63 11.23 7.60
N GLN A 636 -16.53 11.95 7.87
CA GLN A 636 -15.85 11.93 9.17
C GLN A 636 -15.35 13.32 9.60
N VAL A 637 -15.41 13.58 10.91
CA VAL A 637 -14.79 14.72 11.60
C VAL A 637 -13.56 14.23 12.34
N PHE A 638 -12.36 14.60 11.89
CA PHE A 638 -11.11 14.28 12.56
C PHE A 638 -10.76 15.35 13.58
N ILE A 639 -10.38 14.92 14.78
CA ILE A 639 -9.95 15.77 15.88
C ILE A 639 -8.56 15.36 16.36
N ALA A 640 -7.78 16.34 16.80
CA ALA A 640 -6.46 16.13 17.36
C ALA A 640 -6.21 17.01 18.58
N GLY A 641 -5.33 16.56 19.47
CA GLY A 641 -4.98 17.26 20.70
C GLY A 641 -4.18 16.39 21.67
N PRO A 642 -3.75 16.92 22.82
CA PRO A 642 -3.07 16.15 23.86
C PRO A 642 -3.98 15.21 24.68
N PHE A 643 -5.15 14.82 24.14
CA PHE A 643 -6.10 13.93 24.80
C PHE A 643 -5.63 12.46 24.76
N ALA A 644 -6.02 11.69 25.77
CA ALA A 644 -5.78 10.25 25.85
C ALA A 644 -7.06 9.44 25.57
N GLN A 645 -8.23 10.05 25.80
CA GLN A 645 -9.53 9.40 25.61
C GLN A 645 -10.55 10.29 24.93
N VAL A 646 -11.46 9.64 24.20
CA VAL A 646 -12.67 10.23 23.61
C VAL A 646 -13.80 9.25 23.87
N GLY A 647 -14.92 9.66 24.47
CA GLY A 647 -16.03 8.73 24.76
C GLY A 647 -15.71 7.70 25.85
N GLY A 648 -14.71 7.97 26.70
CA GLY A 648 -14.17 6.98 27.64
C GLY A 648 -13.40 5.84 26.98
N GLN A 649 -13.17 5.88 25.66
CA GLN A 649 -12.36 4.93 24.90
C GLN A 649 -10.94 5.47 24.71
N GLY A 650 -9.94 4.57 24.74
CA GLY A 650 -8.54 4.92 24.50
C GLY A 650 -8.33 5.40 23.06
N ARG A 651 -8.06 6.70 22.89
CA ARG A 651 -7.83 7.37 21.61
C ARG A 651 -6.79 8.45 21.83
N SER A 652 -5.51 8.05 21.91
CA SER A 652 -4.43 8.99 22.19
C SER A 652 -4.13 9.87 20.98
N GLY A 653 -4.19 11.19 21.18
CA GLY A 653 -3.68 12.18 20.23
C GLY A 653 -4.61 12.55 19.08
N ALA A 654 -5.29 11.57 18.47
CA ALA A 654 -6.21 11.80 17.35
C ALA A 654 -7.37 10.80 17.34
N ALA A 655 -8.55 11.26 16.89
CA ALA A 655 -9.77 10.47 16.79
C ALA A 655 -10.62 10.96 15.60
N ALA A 656 -11.56 10.13 15.14
CA ALA A 656 -12.54 10.51 14.13
C ALA A 656 -13.97 10.26 14.62
N LEU A 657 -14.86 11.21 14.36
CA LEU A 657 -16.24 11.23 14.78
C LEU A 657 -17.20 11.21 13.58
N ASP A 658 -18.40 10.68 13.79
CA ASP A 658 -19.49 10.79 12.83
C ASP A 658 -19.92 12.27 12.71
N PRO A 659 -19.97 12.83 11.50
CA PRO A 659 -20.31 14.22 11.31
C PRO A 659 -21.77 14.48 11.60
N ALA A 660 -22.72 13.55 11.52
CA ALA A 660 -24.10 13.83 11.89
C ALA A 660 -24.30 13.85 13.41
N THR A 661 -23.77 12.84 14.11
CA THR A 661 -24.09 12.55 15.52
C THR A 661 -23.01 12.93 16.53
N GLY A 662 -21.73 12.96 16.14
CA GLY A 662 -20.60 13.14 17.06
C GLY A 662 -20.08 11.85 17.70
N ASP A 663 -20.61 10.70 17.29
CA ASP A 663 -20.20 9.37 17.79
C ASP A 663 -18.78 9.01 17.35
N LEU A 664 -18.03 8.33 18.22
CA LEU A 664 -16.68 7.87 17.92
C LEU A 664 -16.69 6.75 16.85
N THR A 665 -15.91 6.93 15.79
CA THR A 665 -15.73 5.92 14.73
C THR A 665 -14.61 4.92 15.08
N PRO A 666 -14.48 3.78 14.35
CA PRO A 666 -13.42 2.80 14.58
C PRO A 666 -11.98 3.30 14.33
N PHE A 667 -11.78 4.48 13.73
CA PHE A 667 -10.47 5.05 13.45
C PHE A 667 -9.59 5.15 14.71
N ASP A 668 -8.39 4.58 14.65
CA ASP A 668 -7.39 4.61 15.72
C ASP A 668 -5.96 4.63 15.15
N PRO A 669 -5.26 5.77 15.20
CA PRO A 669 -3.89 5.88 14.72
C PRO A 669 -2.84 5.34 15.70
N ALA A 670 -3.24 4.89 16.91
CA ALA A 670 -2.39 4.29 17.94
C ALA A 670 -1.08 5.08 18.18
N LEU A 671 -1.22 6.38 18.43
CA LEU A 671 -0.09 7.28 18.65
C LEU A 671 0.47 7.14 20.07
N SER A 672 1.79 7.18 20.22
CA SER A 672 2.47 7.29 21.53
C SER A 672 2.14 8.61 22.24
N SER A 673 2.48 8.72 23.53
CA SER A 673 2.41 9.98 24.26
C SER A 673 3.18 11.11 23.57
N GLY A 674 2.47 12.14 23.11
CA GLY A 674 2.98 13.35 22.48
C GLY A 674 1.82 14.12 21.83
N PRO A 675 1.83 15.47 21.83
CA PRO A 675 0.70 16.23 21.32
C PRO A 675 0.62 16.11 19.79
N VAL A 676 -0.57 15.85 19.26
CA VAL A 676 -0.86 16.07 17.84
C VAL A 676 -1.18 17.55 17.65
N LEU A 677 -0.47 18.20 16.73
CA LEU A 677 -0.47 19.64 16.54
C LEU A 677 -1.11 20.06 15.21
N GLY A 678 -1.26 19.16 14.24
CA GLY A 678 -1.90 19.45 12.97
C GLY A 678 -2.53 18.22 12.33
N LEU A 679 -3.67 18.44 11.68
CA LEU A 679 -4.34 17.50 10.79
C LEU A 679 -4.50 18.14 9.42
N VAL A 680 -4.30 17.39 8.34
CA VAL A 680 -4.65 17.80 6.98
C VAL A 680 -5.29 16.63 6.24
N ALA A 681 -6.40 16.91 5.58
CA ALA A 681 -7.11 15.99 4.71
C ALA A 681 -6.91 16.39 3.24
N ALA A 682 -6.58 15.43 2.38
CA ALA A 682 -6.60 15.58 0.92
C ALA A 682 -7.05 14.25 0.29
N ASP A 683 -8.14 14.26 -0.48
CA ASP A 683 -8.72 13.08 -1.15
C ASP A 683 -9.01 11.87 -0.23
N ASP A 684 -8.23 10.78 -0.33
CA ASP A 684 -8.27 9.60 0.54
C ASP A 684 -7.18 9.64 1.63
N LEU A 685 -6.50 10.76 1.82
CA LEU A 685 -5.35 10.90 2.71
C LEU A 685 -5.66 11.80 3.92
N LEU A 686 -5.30 11.33 5.10
CA LEU A 686 -5.21 12.10 6.34
C LEU A 686 -3.75 12.14 6.80
N LEU A 687 -3.18 13.33 6.89
CA LEU A 687 -1.87 13.59 7.46
C LEU A 687 -2.04 14.04 8.90
N VAL A 688 -1.40 13.32 9.82
CA VAL A 688 -1.41 13.59 11.26
C VAL A 688 -0.03 14.02 11.69
N ALA A 689 0.12 15.26 12.14
CA ALA A 689 1.40 15.88 12.49
C ALA A 689 1.46 16.22 13.99
N GLY A 690 2.60 16.01 14.63
CA GLY A 690 2.75 16.30 16.06
C GLY A 690 4.11 15.96 16.64
N GLY A 691 4.17 15.90 17.98
CA GLY A 691 5.36 15.54 18.75
C GLY A 691 5.35 14.09 19.25
N PHE A 692 4.51 13.23 18.69
CA PHE A 692 4.49 11.80 19.03
C PHE A 692 5.77 11.12 18.50
N THR A 693 6.19 10.04 19.17
CA THR A 693 7.43 9.31 18.87
C THR A 693 7.17 7.92 18.30
N GLN A 694 5.93 7.43 18.39
CA GLN A 694 5.46 6.20 17.76
C GLN A 694 4.05 6.37 17.21
N ALA A 695 3.74 5.62 16.15
CA ALA A 695 2.40 5.43 15.62
C ALA A 695 2.26 3.96 15.21
N GLN A 696 1.15 3.31 15.56
CA GLN A 696 0.93 1.88 15.30
C GLN A 696 2.07 0.96 15.80
N GLY A 697 2.74 1.33 16.90
CA GLY A 697 3.87 0.56 17.45
C GLY A 697 5.24 0.77 16.78
N ALA A 698 5.32 1.53 15.68
CA ALA A 698 6.57 1.82 14.98
C ALA A 698 7.28 3.07 15.55
N PRO A 699 8.59 3.03 15.87
CA PRO A 699 9.34 4.18 16.38
C PRO A 699 9.67 5.22 15.28
N GLY A 700 9.76 6.50 15.67
CA GLY A 700 10.45 7.57 14.94
C GLY A 700 9.60 8.52 14.09
N ARG A 701 8.38 8.91 14.49
CA ARG A 701 7.47 9.61 13.56
C ARG A 701 6.70 10.76 14.20
N SER A 702 7.06 12.00 13.86
CA SER A 702 6.32 13.25 14.12
C SER A 702 5.26 13.56 13.04
N LEU A 703 5.09 12.66 12.06
CA LEU A 703 4.14 12.71 10.94
C LEU A 703 3.66 11.29 10.65
N ASN A 704 2.34 11.08 10.61
CA ASN A 704 1.69 9.84 10.23
C ASN A 704 0.78 10.10 9.03
N VAL A 705 0.78 9.16 8.08
CA VAL A 705 -0.04 9.22 6.86
C VAL A 705 -1.04 8.09 6.96
N HIS A 706 -2.31 8.43 7.04
CA HIS A 706 -3.40 7.47 7.06
C HIS A 706 -4.16 7.59 5.75
N ARG A 707 -4.37 6.49 5.04
CA ARG A 707 -5.38 6.47 3.98
C ARG A 707 -6.75 6.25 4.62
N ALA A 708 -7.73 7.08 4.33
CA ALA A 708 -9.14 6.80 4.53
C ALA A 708 -9.49 5.57 3.68
N CYS A 709 -9.25 4.40 4.24
CA CYS A 709 -9.38 3.13 3.56
C CYS A 709 -10.84 2.65 3.66
N SER A 710 -11.45 2.34 2.52
CA SER A 710 -12.62 1.48 2.48
C SER A 710 -12.16 0.06 2.84
N THR A 711 -12.68 -0.51 3.93
CA THR A 711 -12.34 -1.87 4.35
C THR A 711 -12.69 -2.86 3.24
N THR A 712 -11.69 -3.62 2.79
CA THR A 712 -11.85 -4.70 1.81
C THR A 712 -12.03 -6.03 2.54
N PRO A 713 -12.95 -6.91 2.09
CA PRO A 713 -13.03 -8.27 2.60
C PRO A 713 -11.81 -9.08 2.14
N TRP A 714 -11.16 -9.77 3.08
CA TRP A 714 -10.09 -10.74 2.84
C TRP A 714 -10.49 -12.08 3.46
N TYR A 715 -10.09 -13.16 2.82
CA TYR A 715 -10.48 -14.53 3.13
C TYR A 715 -9.21 -15.36 3.27
N ALA A 716 -9.08 -16.17 4.32
CA ALA A 716 -7.92 -17.03 4.49
C ALA A 716 -7.81 -17.99 3.30
N ASP A 717 -6.60 -18.14 2.76
CA ASP A 717 -6.22 -19.03 1.66
C ASP A 717 -5.24 -20.05 2.25
N ALA A 718 -5.78 -21.18 2.72
CA ALA A 718 -5.01 -22.14 3.50
C ALA A 718 -4.22 -23.14 2.63
N ASP A 719 -4.61 -23.34 1.37
CA ASP A 719 -3.93 -24.25 0.44
C ASP A 719 -3.07 -23.54 -0.63
N GLY A 720 -3.17 -22.21 -0.73
CA GLY A 720 -2.31 -21.34 -1.53
C GLY A 720 -2.69 -21.25 -3.01
N ASP A 721 -3.96 -21.51 -3.36
CA ASP A 721 -4.43 -21.50 -4.75
C ASP A 721 -4.84 -20.10 -5.26
N GLY A 722 -4.89 -19.11 -4.37
CA GLY A 722 -5.25 -17.72 -4.67
C GLY A 722 -6.72 -17.38 -4.42
N ARG A 723 -7.52 -18.32 -3.89
CA ARG A 723 -8.89 -18.14 -3.39
C ARG A 723 -8.94 -18.50 -1.92
N GLY A 724 -9.92 -17.96 -1.19
CA GLY A 724 -10.00 -18.15 0.25
C GLY A 724 -11.42 -18.45 0.74
N ASP A 725 -11.50 -18.97 1.96
CA ASP A 725 -12.77 -19.38 2.59
C ASP A 725 -13.65 -18.16 2.90
N ALA A 726 -14.83 -18.08 2.29
CA ALA A 726 -15.86 -17.09 2.58
C ALA A 726 -16.21 -16.98 4.09
N GLY A 727 -16.07 -18.08 4.84
CA GLY A 727 -16.31 -18.19 6.27
C GLY A 727 -15.24 -17.56 7.16
N THR A 728 -14.06 -17.24 6.62
CA THR A 728 -12.92 -16.66 7.36
C THR A 728 -12.72 -15.17 7.09
N LEU A 729 -13.80 -14.45 6.77
CA LEU A 729 -13.81 -13.03 6.44
C LEU A 729 -13.09 -12.17 7.50
N VAL A 730 -12.06 -11.47 7.05
CA VAL A 730 -11.37 -10.39 7.77
C VAL A 730 -11.51 -9.10 6.97
N LEU A 731 -12.07 -8.05 7.59
CA LEU A 731 -12.09 -6.72 6.99
C LEU A 731 -10.76 -6.02 7.27
N ALA A 732 -9.99 -5.75 6.22
CA ALA A 732 -8.71 -5.06 6.32
C ALA A 732 -8.41 -4.23 5.07
N CYS A 733 -7.47 -3.30 5.20
CA CYS A 733 -7.07 -2.42 4.09
C CYS A 733 -6.13 -3.10 3.10
N ASP A 734 -5.30 -4.01 3.60
CA ASP A 734 -4.38 -4.85 2.84
C ASP A 734 -4.61 -6.31 3.25
N ALA A 735 -4.22 -7.24 2.38
CA ALA A 735 -4.30 -8.68 2.62
C ALA A 735 -3.57 -9.08 3.91
N PRO A 736 -4.26 -9.66 4.91
CA PRO A 736 -3.60 -10.39 5.96
C PRO A 736 -2.67 -11.48 5.37
N PRO A 737 -1.54 -11.80 6.02
CA PRO A 737 -0.67 -12.89 5.54
C PRO A 737 -1.46 -14.19 5.41
N GLY A 738 -1.42 -14.81 4.23
CA GLY A 738 -2.19 -16.02 3.93
C GLY A 738 -3.69 -15.77 3.71
N ALA A 739 -4.08 -14.56 3.33
CA ALA A 739 -5.43 -14.23 2.93
C ALA A 739 -5.47 -13.55 1.56
N VAL A 740 -6.55 -13.75 0.82
CA VAL A 740 -6.77 -13.26 -0.54
C VAL A 740 -8.12 -12.56 -0.65
N ALA A 741 -8.27 -11.71 -1.67
CA ALA A 741 -9.49 -10.91 -1.84
C ALA A 741 -10.66 -11.74 -2.39
N ASP A 742 -10.36 -12.89 -2.99
CA ASP A 742 -11.33 -13.75 -3.64
C ASP A 742 -11.83 -14.81 -2.67
N GLY A 743 -12.98 -14.56 -2.03
CA GLY A 743 -13.60 -15.46 -1.05
C GLY A 743 -14.42 -16.58 -1.66
N THR A 744 -14.09 -17.02 -2.88
CA THR A 744 -14.92 -17.98 -3.62
C THR A 744 -14.52 -19.43 -3.41
N ASP A 745 -13.61 -19.73 -2.49
CA ASP A 745 -13.19 -21.11 -2.29
C ASP A 745 -14.33 -21.97 -1.71
N CYS A 746 -14.58 -23.12 -2.35
CA CYS A 746 -15.59 -24.07 -1.89
C CYS A 746 -15.04 -25.05 -0.84
N ASP A 747 -13.73 -25.26 -0.79
CA ASP A 747 -13.02 -26.14 0.14
C ASP A 747 -11.57 -25.69 0.29
N ASP A 748 -11.31 -24.75 1.21
CA ASP A 748 -10.01 -24.10 1.50
C ASP A 748 -8.88 -25.06 1.97
N GLY A 749 -9.13 -26.37 1.92
CA GLY A 749 -8.10 -27.40 2.09
C GLY A 749 -7.78 -28.19 0.81
N ASP A 750 -8.40 -27.86 -0.32
CA ASP A 750 -8.31 -28.57 -1.60
C ASP A 750 -8.35 -27.58 -2.79
N ALA A 751 -7.15 -27.21 -3.26
CA ALA A 751 -6.87 -26.30 -4.39
C ALA A 751 -7.49 -26.70 -5.75
N THR A 752 -8.31 -27.76 -5.79
CA THR A 752 -9.07 -28.20 -6.97
C THR A 752 -10.57 -27.95 -6.87
N LYS A 753 -11.07 -27.42 -5.76
CA LYS A 753 -12.50 -27.21 -5.52
C LYS A 753 -12.83 -25.75 -5.30
N PHE A 754 -12.94 -25.03 -6.40
CA PHE A 754 -13.43 -23.66 -6.42
C PHE A 754 -14.35 -23.44 -7.64
N PRO A 755 -15.24 -22.44 -7.63
CA PRO A 755 -16.12 -22.15 -8.75
C PRO A 755 -15.33 -21.92 -10.05
N GLY A 756 -15.64 -22.71 -11.07
CA GLY A 756 -14.95 -22.75 -12.35
C GLY A 756 -13.86 -23.82 -12.46
N ALA A 757 -13.52 -24.52 -11.37
CA ALA A 757 -12.60 -25.65 -11.41
C ALA A 757 -13.22 -26.81 -12.21
N PRO A 758 -12.46 -27.49 -13.10
CA PRO A 758 -12.95 -28.66 -13.82
C PRO A 758 -13.36 -29.77 -12.86
N CYS A 759 -14.52 -30.37 -13.12
CA CYS A 759 -15.01 -31.51 -12.37
C CYS A 759 -15.75 -32.50 -13.31
N ASP A 760 -16.35 -33.55 -12.76
CA ASP A 760 -17.20 -34.51 -13.48
C ASP A 760 -18.38 -34.86 -12.57
N ASP A 761 -19.60 -34.50 -12.97
CA ASP A 761 -20.83 -34.76 -12.20
C ASP A 761 -21.46 -36.13 -12.53
N GLY A 762 -20.92 -36.82 -13.54
CA GLY A 762 -21.39 -38.11 -14.02
C GLY A 762 -22.70 -38.08 -14.80
N ASP A 763 -23.24 -36.91 -15.16
CA ASP A 763 -24.45 -36.79 -15.98
C ASP A 763 -24.11 -36.94 -17.49
N PRO A 764 -24.62 -37.98 -18.18
CA PRO A 764 -24.34 -38.19 -19.59
C PRO A 764 -24.99 -37.18 -20.55
N TYR A 765 -25.85 -36.27 -20.05
CA TYR A 765 -26.54 -35.25 -20.85
C TYR A 765 -25.89 -33.86 -20.77
N THR A 766 -24.86 -33.72 -19.94
CA THR A 766 -24.07 -32.51 -19.78
C THR A 766 -22.61 -32.75 -20.19
N ALA A 767 -21.87 -31.67 -20.43
CA ALA A 767 -20.42 -31.74 -20.61
C ALA A 767 -19.76 -30.44 -20.15
N ASN A 768 -18.43 -30.46 -20.05
CA ASN A 768 -17.60 -29.38 -19.52
C ASN A 768 -17.98 -29.01 -18.09
N ASP A 769 -18.06 -30.03 -17.23
CA ASP A 769 -18.53 -29.83 -15.86
C ASP A 769 -17.51 -29.01 -15.09
N VAL A 770 -18.04 -28.02 -14.39
CA VAL A 770 -17.27 -27.15 -13.52
C VAL A 770 -18.00 -27.05 -12.18
N VAL A 771 -17.22 -26.85 -11.13
CA VAL A 771 -17.80 -26.47 -9.84
C VAL A 771 -18.50 -25.12 -10.03
N ASP A 772 -19.77 -25.02 -9.71
CA ASP A 772 -20.54 -23.79 -9.84
C ASP A 772 -20.42 -22.89 -8.59
N ASN A 773 -21.08 -21.74 -8.61
CA ASN A 773 -21.10 -20.83 -7.46
C ASN A 773 -21.84 -21.38 -6.23
N ALA A 774 -22.55 -22.50 -6.36
CA ALA A 774 -23.16 -23.23 -5.24
C ALA A 774 -22.24 -24.35 -4.73
N CYS A 775 -21.00 -24.41 -5.22
CA CYS A 775 -20.02 -25.44 -4.88
C CYS A 775 -20.46 -26.86 -5.28
N VAL A 776 -21.24 -26.95 -6.36
CA VAL A 776 -21.72 -28.21 -6.94
C VAL A 776 -21.08 -28.40 -8.31
N CYS A 777 -20.59 -29.60 -8.58
CA CYS A 777 -20.16 -29.94 -9.93
C CYS A 777 -21.39 -30.01 -10.84
N ALA A 778 -21.42 -29.18 -11.90
CA ALA A 778 -22.52 -29.13 -12.85
C ALA A 778 -22.03 -28.91 -14.27
N GLY A 779 -22.55 -29.69 -15.22
CA GLY A 779 -22.23 -29.54 -16.63
C GLY A 779 -23.18 -28.68 -17.46
N THR A 780 -22.77 -28.38 -18.70
CA THR A 780 -23.54 -27.57 -19.65
C THR A 780 -24.38 -28.43 -20.60
N THR A 781 -25.66 -28.07 -20.79
CA THR A 781 -26.57 -28.75 -21.73
C THR A 781 -26.49 -28.18 -23.16
N VAL A 782 -26.94 -28.94 -24.15
CA VAL A 782 -27.10 -28.52 -25.55
C VAL A 782 -28.16 -27.42 -25.68
N ARG A 783 -27.90 -26.42 -26.54
CA ARG A 783 -28.87 -25.36 -26.89
C ARG A 783 -29.08 -25.25 -28.39
N LEU A 784 -30.28 -24.88 -28.81
CA LEU A 784 -30.67 -24.76 -30.21
C LEU A 784 -31.46 -23.46 -30.46
N ALA A 785 -30.96 -22.64 -31.38
CA ALA A 785 -31.61 -21.41 -31.84
C ALA A 785 -32.32 -21.70 -33.17
N VAL A 786 -33.64 -21.68 -33.17
CA VAL A 786 -34.47 -21.90 -34.36
C VAL A 786 -35.17 -20.59 -34.72
N LYS A 787 -35.16 -20.21 -36.00
CA LYS A 787 -36.00 -19.12 -36.52
C LYS A 787 -36.96 -19.66 -37.58
N ALA A 788 -38.24 -19.42 -37.42
CA ALA A 788 -39.31 -19.90 -38.29
C ALA A 788 -40.53 -18.98 -38.28
N PHE A 789 -41.28 -18.95 -39.37
CA PHE A 789 -42.51 -18.18 -39.48
C PHE A 789 -43.70 -19.08 -39.82
N LEU A 790 -44.87 -18.74 -39.28
CA LEU A 790 -46.15 -19.41 -39.54
C LEU A 790 -46.95 -18.60 -40.56
N GLY A 791 -47.33 -19.20 -41.68
CA GLY A 791 -47.97 -18.47 -42.79
C GLY A 791 -49.34 -17.88 -42.50
N GLY A 792 -50.01 -18.33 -41.43
CA GLY A 792 -51.29 -17.80 -40.96
C GLY A 792 -51.19 -16.37 -40.43
N PRO A 793 -50.46 -16.16 -39.32
CA PRO A 793 -50.24 -14.84 -38.72
C PRO A 793 -49.22 -13.98 -39.48
N TYR A 794 -48.48 -14.52 -40.47
CA TYR A 794 -47.46 -13.76 -41.19
C TYR A 794 -48.06 -12.73 -42.16
N GLY A 795 -47.75 -11.45 -41.91
CA GLY A 795 -48.18 -10.28 -42.69
C GLY A 795 -49.02 -9.28 -41.88
N PRO A 796 -49.02 -7.97 -42.20
CA PRO A 796 -48.69 -7.31 -43.48
C PRO A 796 -47.33 -6.59 -43.58
N LEU A 797 -46.48 -6.64 -42.55
CA LEU A 797 -45.12 -6.07 -42.57
C LEU A 797 -44.08 -7.19 -42.85
N PRO A 798 -42.95 -6.88 -43.53
CA PRO A 798 -41.92 -7.88 -43.77
C PRO A 798 -41.31 -8.38 -42.45
N ASN A 799 -41.05 -9.68 -42.36
CA ASN A 799 -40.35 -10.34 -41.26
C ASN A 799 -41.05 -10.29 -39.89
N ILE A 800 -42.38 -10.14 -39.83
CA ILE A 800 -43.12 -10.16 -38.56
C ILE A 800 -44.49 -10.85 -38.66
N MET A 801 -44.84 -11.62 -37.63
CA MET A 801 -46.14 -12.25 -37.43
C MET A 801 -47.05 -11.37 -36.57
N ALA A 802 -48.36 -11.54 -36.71
CA ALA A 802 -49.35 -11.01 -35.77
C ALA A 802 -49.42 -11.87 -34.50
N ASP A 803 -49.62 -11.25 -33.34
CA ASP A 803 -49.78 -11.88 -32.02
C ASP A 803 -51.20 -11.74 -31.47
N GLY A 804 -52.22 -11.85 -32.35
CA GLY A 804 -53.62 -11.59 -32.00
C GLY A 804 -54.13 -12.47 -30.85
N ALA A 805 -53.79 -13.76 -30.86
CA ALA A 805 -54.12 -14.68 -29.77
C ALA A 805 -53.50 -14.26 -28.41
N ARG A 806 -52.25 -13.79 -28.39
CA ARG A 806 -51.60 -13.27 -27.16
C ARG A 806 -52.24 -11.97 -26.71
N ALA A 807 -52.49 -11.03 -27.62
CA ALA A 807 -53.15 -9.76 -27.32
C ALA A 807 -54.57 -9.96 -26.75
N ALA A 808 -55.26 -11.03 -27.15
CA ALA A 808 -56.56 -11.44 -26.60
C ALA A 808 -56.46 -12.25 -25.29
N GLY A 809 -55.26 -12.54 -24.78
CA GLY A 809 -55.05 -13.32 -23.56
C GLY A 809 -55.39 -14.81 -23.70
N LEU A 810 -55.31 -15.36 -24.92
CA LEU A 810 -55.76 -16.72 -25.23
C LEU A 810 -54.64 -17.75 -25.27
N VAL A 811 -53.37 -17.33 -25.38
CA VAL A 811 -52.23 -18.28 -25.35
C VAL A 811 -52.14 -18.90 -23.95
N PRO A 812 -52.21 -20.24 -23.82
CA PRO A 812 -52.21 -20.89 -22.52
C PRO A 812 -50.83 -20.80 -21.84
N VAL A 813 -50.82 -20.80 -20.50
CA VAL A 813 -49.57 -20.83 -19.73
C VAL A 813 -48.98 -22.23 -19.57
N VAL A 814 -49.75 -23.28 -19.88
CA VAL A 814 -49.28 -24.66 -19.99
C VAL A 814 -49.27 -25.02 -21.46
N GLU A 815 -48.24 -25.73 -21.90
CA GLU A 815 -48.12 -26.18 -23.28
C GLU A 815 -49.35 -27.02 -23.72
N PRO A 816 -49.87 -26.81 -24.94
CA PRO A 816 -51.11 -27.46 -25.38
C PRO A 816 -50.91 -28.83 -26.02
N TYR A 817 -49.68 -29.22 -26.37
CA TYR A 817 -49.41 -30.36 -27.23
C TYR A 817 -49.71 -31.69 -26.54
N THR A 818 -49.49 -31.81 -25.23
CA THR A 818 -49.95 -32.97 -24.45
C THR A 818 -51.47 -33.15 -24.55
N ALA A 819 -52.24 -32.06 -24.37
CA ALA A 819 -53.70 -32.11 -24.44
C ALA A 819 -54.22 -32.37 -25.87
N LEU A 820 -53.44 -31.98 -26.89
CA LEU A 820 -53.71 -32.25 -28.31
C LEU A 820 -53.27 -33.65 -28.75
N GLY A 821 -52.68 -34.46 -27.86
CA GLY A 821 -52.31 -35.85 -28.13
C GLY A 821 -50.96 -36.04 -28.83
N PHE A 822 -50.08 -35.04 -28.79
CA PHE A 822 -48.70 -35.21 -29.26
C PHE A 822 -47.92 -36.08 -28.28
N VAL A 823 -47.04 -36.93 -28.82
CA VAL A 823 -46.20 -37.81 -28.01
C VAL A 823 -44.88 -37.13 -27.73
N HIS A 824 -44.59 -36.87 -26.45
CA HIS A 824 -43.28 -36.39 -26.01
C HIS A 824 -42.29 -37.54 -25.84
N GLN A 825 -41.01 -37.31 -26.12
CA GLN A 825 -39.90 -38.26 -26.02
C GLN A 825 -38.76 -37.70 -25.17
N ALA A 826 -38.08 -38.58 -24.43
CA ALA A 826 -37.03 -38.29 -23.46
C ALA A 826 -37.46 -37.35 -22.31
N GLN A 827 -37.48 -36.04 -22.56
CA GLN A 827 -37.87 -35.00 -21.60
C GLN A 827 -38.73 -33.95 -22.30
N GLY A 828 -39.99 -33.81 -21.88
CA GLY A 828 -40.95 -32.84 -22.38
C GLY A 828 -42.39 -33.26 -22.03
N GLY A 829 -43.33 -32.33 -22.10
CA GLY A 829 -44.73 -32.52 -21.76
C GLY A 829 -45.06 -31.88 -20.41
N GLY A 830 -46.08 -31.02 -20.39
CA GLY A 830 -46.46 -30.25 -19.20
C GLY A 830 -45.61 -29.01 -18.93
N GLU A 831 -44.77 -28.58 -19.87
CA GLU A 831 -44.05 -27.31 -19.77
C GLU A 831 -45.00 -26.15 -19.45
N THR A 832 -44.60 -25.32 -18.49
CA THR A 832 -45.40 -24.20 -18.00
C THR A 832 -44.56 -22.92 -18.03
N ILE A 833 -45.13 -21.83 -18.52
CA ILE A 833 -44.52 -20.51 -18.54
C ILE A 833 -45.09 -19.64 -17.43
N VAL A 834 -44.30 -18.69 -16.94
CA VAL A 834 -44.80 -17.67 -16.02
C VAL A 834 -45.67 -16.66 -16.80
N PRO A 835 -46.80 -16.18 -16.23
CA PRO A 835 -47.71 -15.27 -16.94
C PRO A 835 -47.04 -13.99 -17.49
N GLY A 836 -45.93 -13.54 -16.87
CA GLY A 836 -45.15 -12.39 -17.32
C GLY A 836 -44.58 -12.53 -18.72
N VAL A 837 -44.28 -13.75 -19.19
CA VAL A 837 -43.77 -13.98 -20.55
C VAL A 837 -44.76 -13.52 -21.62
N LEU A 838 -46.06 -13.68 -21.39
CA LEU A 838 -47.11 -13.25 -22.32
C LEU A 838 -47.39 -11.73 -22.29
N SER A 839 -46.81 -11.01 -21.32
CA SER A 839 -46.92 -9.55 -21.23
C SER A 839 -45.98 -8.80 -22.20
N VAL A 840 -44.97 -9.50 -22.74
CA VAL A 840 -44.02 -8.94 -23.71
C VAL A 840 -44.75 -8.54 -25.01
N THR A 841 -44.40 -7.37 -25.54
CA THR A 841 -44.95 -6.80 -26.79
C THR A 841 -43.81 -6.42 -27.75
N GLY A 842 -44.13 -6.05 -28.99
CA GLY A 842 -43.12 -5.73 -30.01
C GLY A 842 -42.61 -6.98 -30.72
N ASN A 843 -41.36 -6.96 -31.20
CA ASN A 843 -40.78 -8.07 -31.98
C ASN A 843 -40.74 -9.40 -31.21
N ASP A 844 -40.52 -9.32 -29.91
CA ASP A 844 -40.32 -10.48 -29.03
C ASP A 844 -41.65 -10.96 -28.39
N ALA A 845 -42.78 -10.40 -28.82
CA ALA A 845 -44.08 -10.83 -28.33
C ALA A 845 -44.34 -12.28 -28.75
N ILE A 846 -44.86 -13.10 -27.83
CA ILE A 846 -45.20 -14.50 -28.13
C ILE A 846 -46.40 -14.54 -29.10
N VAL A 847 -46.22 -15.22 -30.22
CA VAL A 847 -47.29 -15.54 -31.17
C VAL A 847 -48.05 -16.78 -30.71
N ASP A 848 -47.30 -17.86 -30.42
CA ASP A 848 -47.90 -19.14 -30.04
C ASP A 848 -46.87 -20.12 -29.45
N TRP A 849 -47.34 -21.27 -28.96
CA TRP A 849 -46.54 -22.44 -28.66
C TRP A 849 -46.18 -23.22 -29.93
N VAL A 850 -44.96 -23.75 -30.01
CA VAL A 850 -44.48 -24.66 -31.07
C VAL A 850 -43.93 -25.95 -30.47
N PHE A 851 -43.90 -27.02 -31.26
CA PHE A 851 -43.43 -28.34 -30.83
C PHE A 851 -42.21 -28.76 -31.63
N LEU A 852 -41.07 -28.87 -30.95
CA LEU A 852 -39.80 -29.23 -31.56
C LEU A 852 -39.55 -30.73 -31.41
N GLU A 853 -39.16 -31.40 -32.49
CA GLU A 853 -38.69 -32.79 -32.46
C GLU A 853 -37.22 -32.85 -32.89
N VAL A 854 -36.42 -33.59 -32.13
CA VAL A 854 -35.05 -33.97 -32.46
C VAL A 854 -35.09 -35.41 -32.93
N ARG A 855 -34.68 -35.66 -34.18
CA ARG A 855 -34.75 -36.98 -34.81
C ARG A 855 -33.37 -37.53 -35.14
N SER A 856 -33.25 -38.85 -35.15
CA SER A 856 -32.00 -39.53 -35.50
C SER A 856 -31.50 -39.12 -36.89
N SER A 857 -30.21 -38.82 -37.01
CA SER A 857 -29.54 -38.52 -38.30
C SER A 857 -29.50 -39.72 -39.25
N THR A 858 -29.52 -40.94 -38.73
CA THR A 858 -29.41 -42.17 -39.54
C THR A 858 -30.76 -42.85 -39.79
N SER A 859 -31.77 -42.57 -38.96
CA SER A 859 -33.13 -43.08 -39.10
C SER A 859 -34.14 -41.94 -38.85
N PRO A 860 -34.42 -41.10 -39.86
CA PRO A 860 -35.12 -39.82 -39.67
C PRO A 860 -36.62 -39.95 -39.33
N THR A 861 -37.17 -41.16 -39.28
CA THR A 861 -38.49 -41.48 -38.71
C THR A 861 -38.47 -41.63 -37.19
N THR A 862 -37.29 -41.80 -36.57
CA THR A 862 -37.14 -42.02 -35.13
C THR A 862 -36.96 -40.69 -34.40
N VAL A 863 -37.90 -40.36 -33.52
CA VAL A 863 -37.82 -39.21 -32.61
C VAL A 863 -37.00 -39.58 -31.38
N VAL A 864 -35.94 -38.82 -31.12
CA VAL A 864 -34.98 -39.02 -30.01
C VAL A 864 -35.38 -38.19 -28.80
N ALA A 865 -35.80 -36.94 -29.02
CA ALA A 865 -36.30 -36.05 -27.98
C ALA A 865 -37.31 -35.07 -28.55
N THR A 866 -38.14 -34.48 -27.69
CA THR A 866 -39.12 -33.45 -28.06
C THR A 866 -39.13 -32.32 -27.05
N ARG A 867 -39.51 -31.11 -27.45
CA ARG A 867 -39.71 -30.01 -26.51
C ARG A 867 -40.80 -29.05 -26.97
N SER A 868 -41.69 -28.65 -26.05
CA SER A 868 -42.63 -27.55 -26.30
C SER A 868 -41.94 -26.22 -26.03
N CYS A 869 -42.00 -25.30 -27.00
CA CYS A 869 -41.28 -24.02 -27.00
C CYS A 869 -42.22 -22.88 -27.40
N LEU A 870 -41.74 -21.65 -27.31
CA LEU A 870 -42.51 -20.45 -27.67
C LEU A 870 -42.00 -19.86 -28.97
N LEU A 871 -42.90 -19.34 -29.80
CA LEU A 871 -42.59 -18.64 -31.04
C LEU A 871 -42.85 -17.15 -30.90
N GLN A 872 -41.86 -16.31 -31.17
CA GLN A 872 -41.95 -14.85 -31.13
C GLN A 872 -42.40 -14.27 -32.48
N ARG A 873 -42.88 -13.02 -32.48
CA ARG A 873 -43.39 -12.35 -33.69
C ARG A 873 -42.36 -12.20 -34.78
N ASP A 874 -41.10 -11.98 -34.42
CA ASP A 874 -40.00 -11.86 -35.37
C ASP A 874 -39.48 -13.23 -35.88
N GLY A 875 -40.08 -14.33 -35.42
CA GLY A 875 -39.81 -15.69 -35.86
C GLY A 875 -38.87 -16.50 -34.96
N ASP A 876 -38.30 -15.93 -33.90
CA ASP A 876 -37.44 -16.70 -33.00
C ASP A 876 -38.24 -17.71 -32.18
N VAL A 877 -37.72 -18.95 -32.11
CA VAL A 877 -38.22 -19.99 -31.24
C VAL A 877 -37.35 -20.02 -29.99
N VAL A 878 -37.98 -19.74 -28.86
CA VAL A 878 -37.34 -19.52 -27.57
C VAL A 878 -37.87 -20.48 -26.51
N ASP A 879 -37.10 -20.63 -25.45
CA ASP A 879 -37.45 -21.48 -24.31
C ASP A 879 -38.54 -20.85 -23.42
N LEU A 880 -38.87 -21.52 -22.31
CA LEU A 880 -39.99 -21.16 -21.42
C LEU A 880 -39.83 -19.80 -20.71
N ASP A 881 -38.63 -19.23 -20.71
CA ASP A 881 -38.39 -17.87 -20.22
C ASP A 881 -38.80 -16.80 -21.24
N GLY A 882 -39.15 -17.20 -22.46
CA GLY A 882 -39.57 -16.30 -23.53
C GLY A 882 -38.43 -15.57 -24.24
N SER A 883 -37.16 -15.94 -24.03
CA SER A 883 -36.02 -15.26 -24.65
C SER A 883 -34.79 -16.14 -24.95
N SER A 884 -34.51 -17.15 -24.14
CA SER A 884 -33.33 -18.00 -24.31
C SER A 884 -33.49 -18.93 -25.52
N PRO A 885 -32.38 -19.32 -26.20
CA PRO A 885 -32.40 -20.47 -27.09
C PRO A 885 -32.91 -21.73 -26.38
N VAL A 886 -33.51 -22.64 -27.15
CA VAL A 886 -34.16 -23.84 -26.63
C VAL A 886 -33.13 -24.80 -26.03
N HIS A 887 -33.29 -25.16 -24.76
CA HIS A 887 -32.48 -26.20 -24.11
C HIS A 887 -32.93 -27.59 -24.54
N LEU A 888 -31.98 -28.46 -24.89
CA LEU A 888 -32.25 -29.84 -25.30
C LEU A 888 -31.44 -30.82 -24.45
N TYR A 889 -32.11 -31.89 -24.03
CA TYR A 889 -31.51 -32.98 -23.26
C TYR A 889 -31.18 -34.14 -24.19
N VAL A 890 -30.16 -33.95 -25.03
CA VAL A 890 -29.67 -34.95 -25.97
C VAL A 890 -28.15 -35.01 -25.94
N PRO A 891 -27.52 -36.19 -26.13
CA PRO A 891 -26.08 -36.29 -26.27
C PRO A 891 -25.55 -35.53 -27.49
N THR A 892 -24.30 -35.09 -27.42
CA THR A 892 -23.59 -34.47 -28.56
C THR A 892 -23.55 -35.39 -29.77
N ALA A 893 -24.27 -35.02 -30.84
CA ALA A 893 -24.30 -35.75 -32.11
C ALA A 893 -25.00 -34.92 -33.21
N GLU A 894 -25.10 -35.48 -34.41
CA GLU A 894 -25.91 -34.91 -35.50
C GLU A 894 -27.35 -35.41 -35.46
N TYR A 895 -28.32 -34.49 -35.63
CA TYR A 895 -29.75 -34.77 -35.59
C TYR A 895 -30.52 -34.01 -36.66
N HIS A 896 -31.64 -34.55 -37.12
CA HIS A 896 -32.61 -33.76 -37.87
C HIS A 896 -33.53 -32.98 -36.92
N ILE A 897 -33.79 -31.71 -37.23
CA ILE A 897 -34.64 -30.83 -36.42
C ILE A 897 -35.98 -30.69 -37.14
N VAL A 898 -37.07 -30.92 -36.42
CA VAL A 898 -38.45 -30.73 -36.90
C VAL A 898 -39.14 -29.67 -36.06
N LEU A 899 -39.79 -28.72 -36.71
CA LEU A 899 -40.69 -27.78 -36.07
C LEU A 899 -42.13 -28.09 -36.48
N ARG A 900 -43.00 -28.30 -35.50
CA ARG A 900 -44.43 -28.57 -35.66
C ARG A 900 -45.25 -27.50 -34.97
N HIS A 901 -46.48 -27.34 -35.42
CA HIS A 901 -47.45 -26.43 -34.83
C HIS A 901 -48.84 -27.09 -34.85
N ARG A 902 -49.77 -26.64 -33.98
CA ARG A 902 -51.10 -27.25 -33.83
C ARG A 902 -51.96 -27.31 -35.10
N ASN A 903 -51.69 -26.43 -36.06
CA ASN A 903 -52.54 -26.25 -37.26
C ASN A 903 -51.78 -25.79 -38.52
N HIS A 904 -50.46 -25.99 -38.52
CA HIS A 904 -49.62 -25.75 -39.70
C HIS A 904 -48.89 -27.06 -40.05
N LEU A 905 -48.62 -27.26 -41.34
CA LEU A 905 -47.82 -28.40 -41.78
C LEU A 905 -46.37 -28.24 -41.28
N PRO A 906 -45.77 -29.31 -40.73
CA PRO A 906 -44.46 -29.27 -40.11
C PRO A 906 -43.33 -29.12 -41.14
N VAL A 907 -42.17 -28.65 -40.67
CA VAL A 907 -40.94 -28.55 -41.47
C VAL A 907 -39.79 -29.28 -40.77
N MET A 908 -38.96 -29.97 -41.54
CA MET A 908 -37.77 -30.68 -41.06
C MET A 908 -36.53 -30.27 -41.84
N THR A 909 -35.37 -30.20 -41.19
CA THR A 909 -34.08 -29.98 -41.87
C THR A 909 -33.77 -31.11 -42.85
N GLY A 910 -33.32 -30.76 -44.07
CA GLY A 910 -32.98 -31.73 -45.11
C GLY A 910 -31.69 -32.48 -44.82
N LEU A 911 -30.75 -31.84 -44.12
CA LEU A 911 -29.54 -32.46 -43.58
C LEU A 911 -29.56 -32.44 -42.05
N PRO A 912 -28.88 -33.39 -41.38
CA PRO A 912 -28.63 -33.34 -39.95
C PRO A 912 -27.84 -32.09 -39.54
N VAL A 913 -28.06 -31.64 -38.29
CA VAL A 913 -27.40 -30.51 -37.64
C VAL A 913 -26.65 -31.03 -36.42
N THR A 914 -25.40 -30.65 -36.26
CA THR A 914 -24.61 -30.98 -35.07
C THR A 914 -25.12 -30.21 -33.86
N LEU A 915 -25.50 -30.94 -32.81
CA LEU A 915 -25.87 -30.41 -31.52
C LEU A 915 -24.75 -30.73 -30.52
N GLN A 916 -24.25 -29.72 -29.79
CA GLN A 916 -23.21 -29.87 -28.78
C GLN A 916 -23.38 -28.80 -27.67
N PRO A 917 -22.86 -29.06 -26.46
CA PRO A 917 -22.82 -28.06 -25.39
C PRO A 917 -22.03 -26.80 -25.75
N GLY A 918 -22.41 -25.67 -25.16
CA GLY A 918 -21.80 -24.36 -25.43
C GLY A 918 -22.61 -23.52 -26.42
N THR A 919 -22.01 -23.18 -27.57
CA THR A 919 -22.63 -22.27 -28.56
C THR A 919 -23.89 -22.92 -29.18
N PRO A 920 -25.06 -22.25 -29.15
CA PRO A 920 -26.28 -22.80 -29.71
C PRO A 920 -26.13 -23.13 -31.19
N ALA A 921 -26.56 -24.33 -31.60
CA ALA A 921 -26.70 -24.65 -33.01
C ALA A 921 -27.81 -23.76 -33.61
N VAL A 922 -27.65 -23.35 -34.88
CA VAL A 922 -28.58 -22.41 -35.53
C VAL A 922 -29.33 -23.09 -36.66
N VAL A 923 -30.65 -23.04 -36.63
CA VAL A 923 -31.53 -23.54 -37.70
C VAL A 923 -32.46 -22.43 -38.19
N ARG A 924 -32.35 -22.09 -39.48
CA ARG A 924 -33.06 -20.96 -40.10
C ARG A 924 -34.11 -21.44 -41.09
N PHE A 925 -35.29 -21.79 -40.61
CA PHE A 925 -36.40 -22.19 -41.49
C PHE A 925 -37.02 -21.01 -42.24
N ASP A 926 -36.65 -19.77 -41.93
CA ASP A 926 -37.11 -18.57 -42.62
C ASP A 926 -36.38 -18.29 -43.95
N LEU A 927 -35.26 -18.97 -44.22
CA LEU A 927 -34.44 -18.73 -45.40
C LEU A 927 -34.73 -19.73 -46.54
N PRO A 928 -34.82 -19.26 -47.81
CA PRO A 928 -35.03 -20.14 -48.97
C PRO A 928 -33.83 -21.05 -49.26
N THR A 929 -32.66 -20.75 -48.70
CA THR A 929 -31.43 -21.54 -48.83
C THR A 929 -31.37 -22.74 -47.89
N THR A 930 -32.23 -22.79 -46.87
CA THR A 930 -32.24 -23.89 -45.91
C THR A 930 -32.86 -25.12 -46.57
N ALA A 931 -32.04 -26.15 -46.79
CA ALA A 931 -32.54 -27.42 -47.30
C ALA A 931 -33.51 -28.04 -46.29
N THR A 932 -34.69 -28.42 -46.76
CA THR A 932 -35.72 -29.09 -45.95
C THR A 932 -35.96 -30.50 -46.47
N TYR A 933 -36.58 -31.36 -45.65
CA TYR A 933 -37.03 -32.66 -46.11
C TYR A 933 -38.15 -32.48 -47.13
N GLY A 934 -37.92 -32.92 -48.37
CA GLY A 934 -38.79 -32.66 -49.52
C GLY A 934 -38.55 -31.29 -50.18
N THR A 935 -39.34 -30.95 -51.20
CA THR A 935 -39.14 -29.75 -52.03
C THR A 935 -40.20 -28.66 -51.86
N ASN A 936 -41.25 -28.93 -51.08
CA ASN A 936 -42.43 -28.06 -50.91
C ASN A 936 -42.88 -27.95 -49.44
N ALA A 937 -41.98 -28.19 -48.49
CA ALA A 937 -42.28 -28.19 -47.04
C ALA A 937 -42.76 -26.82 -46.54
N GLN A 938 -42.43 -25.75 -47.25
CA GLN A 938 -42.68 -24.36 -46.86
C GLN A 938 -43.14 -23.51 -48.04
N ARG A 939 -43.68 -22.33 -47.73
CA ARG A 939 -44.14 -21.32 -48.70
C ARG A 939 -43.18 -20.14 -48.72
N ASN A 940 -42.77 -19.71 -49.91
CA ASN A 940 -42.06 -18.45 -50.06
C ASN A 940 -43.06 -17.27 -50.14
N ILE A 941 -42.90 -16.28 -49.27
CA ILE A 941 -43.60 -14.99 -49.32
C ILE A 941 -42.53 -13.90 -49.38
N SER A 942 -42.30 -13.34 -50.57
CA SER A 942 -41.38 -12.23 -50.80
C SER A 942 -39.96 -12.45 -50.26
N GLY A 943 -39.43 -13.67 -50.33
CA GLY A 943 -38.08 -14.03 -49.90
C GLY A 943 -38.00 -14.70 -48.53
N VAL A 944 -39.10 -14.73 -47.76
CA VAL A 944 -39.18 -15.40 -46.46
C VAL A 944 -39.94 -16.72 -46.60
N MET A 945 -39.37 -17.79 -46.04
CA MET A 945 -40.01 -19.09 -45.98
C MET A 945 -40.89 -19.20 -44.74
N VAL A 946 -42.15 -19.60 -44.93
CA VAL A 946 -43.14 -19.79 -43.85
C VAL A 946 -43.73 -21.19 -43.90
N GLN A 947 -44.09 -21.76 -42.75
CA GLN A 947 -44.85 -23.02 -42.69
C GLN A 947 -46.25 -22.84 -43.29
N TRP A 948 -46.78 -23.88 -43.94
CA TRP A 948 -48.11 -23.84 -44.54
C TRP A 948 -49.20 -23.89 -43.45
N ALA A 949 -50.02 -22.84 -43.38
CA ALA A 949 -51.20 -22.81 -42.51
C ALA A 949 -52.33 -23.68 -43.06
N GLY A 950 -53.24 -24.14 -42.19
CA GLY A 950 -54.54 -24.65 -42.65
C GLY A 950 -54.83 -26.10 -42.31
N ASP A 951 -53.98 -26.78 -41.54
CA ASP A 951 -54.21 -28.16 -41.08
C ASP A 951 -55.12 -28.13 -39.84
N SER A 952 -56.37 -27.73 -40.03
CA SER A 952 -57.29 -27.42 -38.93
C SER A 952 -57.76 -28.64 -38.15
N ASN A 953 -57.59 -29.83 -38.73
CA ASN A 953 -57.91 -31.12 -38.12
C ASN A 953 -56.65 -31.92 -37.68
N GLY A 954 -55.44 -31.40 -37.93
CA GLY A 954 -54.18 -31.97 -37.47
C GLY A 954 -53.79 -33.29 -38.13
N ASN A 955 -54.30 -33.61 -39.32
CA ASN A 955 -54.05 -34.89 -40.00
C ASN A 955 -52.81 -34.87 -40.90
N GLY A 956 -52.08 -33.75 -40.98
CA GLY A 956 -50.90 -33.58 -41.82
C GLY A 956 -51.21 -33.36 -43.30
N GLN A 957 -52.47 -33.10 -43.66
CA GLN A 957 -52.91 -32.79 -45.03
C GLN A 957 -53.84 -31.58 -45.02
N VAL A 958 -53.49 -30.54 -45.78
CA VAL A 958 -54.39 -29.40 -46.00
C VAL A 958 -55.23 -29.63 -47.26
N LYS A 959 -56.55 -29.61 -47.09
CA LYS A 959 -57.58 -29.84 -48.12
C LYS A 959 -58.70 -28.81 -47.97
N TYR A 960 -59.11 -28.22 -49.09
CA TYR A 960 -60.27 -27.33 -49.11
C TYR A 960 -61.60 -28.06 -49.42
N ALA A 961 -61.57 -29.10 -50.24
CA ALA A 961 -62.74 -29.89 -50.62
C ALA A 961 -62.43 -31.41 -50.60
N GLY A 962 -63.49 -32.23 -50.49
CA GLY A 962 -63.38 -33.69 -50.37
C GLY A 962 -63.57 -34.19 -48.94
N GLY A 963 -63.42 -35.50 -48.72
CA GLY A 963 -63.53 -36.10 -47.38
C GLY A 963 -62.37 -35.67 -46.47
N ALA A 964 -62.67 -35.43 -45.19
CA ALA A 964 -61.73 -34.92 -44.18
C ALA A 964 -61.02 -33.62 -44.64
N ASN A 965 -61.79 -32.67 -45.20
CA ASN A 965 -61.27 -31.35 -45.53
C ASN A 965 -61.13 -30.47 -44.27
N ASP A 966 -60.27 -29.46 -44.34
CA ASP A 966 -59.95 -28.56 -43.23
C ASP A 966 -60.91 -27.38 -43.12
N ARG A 967 -61.67 -27.12 -44.17
CA ARG A 967 -62.69 -26.06 -44.18
C ARG A 967 -63.86 -26.39 -43.25
N ASP A 968 -64.35 -27.63 -43.29
CA ASP A 968 -65.56 -28.02 -42.56
C ASP A 968 -65.39 -27.91 -41.04
N PRO A 969 -64.25 -28.29 -40.42
CA PRO A 969 -63.96 -27.98 -39.02
C PRO A 969 -64.09 -26.51 -38.67
N VAL A 970 -63.67 -25.59 -39.55
CA VAL A 970 -63.85 -24.13 -39.33
C VAL A 970 -65.33 -23.76 -39.29
N LEU A 971 -66.17 -24.32 -40.16
CA LEU A 971 -67.62 -24.09 -40.14
C LEU A 971 -68.26 -24.64 -38.87
N VAL A 972 -67.85 -25.84 -38.45
CA VAL A 972 -68.34 -26.50 -37.24
C VAL A 972 -67.99 -25.69 -36.00
N ALA A 973 -66.77 -25.16 -35.91
CA ALA A 973 -66.30 -24.36 -34.78
C ALA A 973 -67.12 -23.07 -34.55
N ILE A 974 -67.73 -22.50 -35.61
CA ILE A 974 -68.61 -21.32 -35.52
C ILE A 974 -70.10 -21.67 -35.37
N GLY A 975 -70.43 -22.93 -35.11
CA GLY A 975 -71.80 -23.40 -34.87
C GLY A 975 -72.50 -24.03 -36.09
N GLY A 976 -71.81 -24.22 -37.21
CA GLY A 976 -72.22 -25.10 -38.32
C GLY A 976 -73.33 -24.60 -39.25
N THR A 977 -74.16 -23.63 -38.82
CA THR A 977 -75.36 -23.21 -39.57
C THR A 977 -75.35 -21.76 -40.06
N VAL A 978 -74.59 -20.88 -39.40
CA VAL A 978 -74.53 -19.44 -39.73
C VAL A 978 -73.09 -19.06 -40.14
N PRO A 979 -72.77 -19.00 -41.45
CA PRO A 979 -71.41 -18.75 -41.94
C PRO A 979 -70.78 -17.41 -41.55
N THR A 980 -71.58 -16.47 -41.02
CA THR A 980 -71.14 -15.16 -40.53
C THR A 980 -70.90 -15.13 -39.03
N ALA A 981 -71.17 -16.21 -38.31
CA ALA A 981 -70.82 -16.33 -36.89
C ALA A 981 -69.30 -16.43 -36.72
N THR A 982 -68.84 -16.05 -35.53
CA THR A 982 -67.42 -16.07 -35.15
C THR A 982 -67.26 -16.67 -33.77
N THR A 983 -66.20 -17.44 -33.53
CA THR A 983 -65.93 -18.05 -32.22
C THR A 983 -64.55 -17.60 -31.73
N PRO A 984 -64.45 -16.82 -30.64
CA PRO A 984 -63.17 -16.51 -30.02
C PRO A 984 -62.61 -17.72 -29.28
N GLY A 985 -61.29 -17.89 -29.27
CA GLY A 985 -60.63 -18.91 -28.46
C GLY A 985 -59.31 -19.42 -29.03
N TYR A 986 -58.55 -20.14 -28.19
CA TYR A 986 -57.34 -20.85 -28.59
C TYR A 986 -57.70 -22.19 -29.24
N LEU A 987 -58.05 -22.15 -30.52
CA LEU A 987 -58.62 -23.30 -31.25
C LEU A 987 -57.67 -23.78 -32.34
N GLY A 988 -57.66 -25.09 -32.62
CA GLY A 988 -56.93 -25.66 -33.76
C GLY A 988 -57.44 -25.12 -35.11
N THR A 989 -58.72 -24.72 -35.16
CA THR A 989 -59.37 -24.18 -36.35
C THR A 989 -59.08 -22.69 -36.62
N ASP A 990 -58.47 -21.96 -35.68
CA ASP A 990 -57.97 -20.59 -35.93
C ASP A 990 -56.61 -20.69 -36.61
N VAL A 991 -56.62 -20.77 -37.94
CA VAL A 991 -55.40 -20.91 -38.75
C VAL A 991 -54.74 -19.57 -39.01
N THR A 992 -55.39 -18.45 -38.65
CA THR A 992 -54.84 -17.10 -38.72
C THR A 992 -54.09 -16.70 -37.46
N LEU A 993 -54.37 -17.35 -36.33
CA LEU A 993 -53.86 -17.05 -34.99
C LEU A 993 -54.23 -15.64 -34.51
N ASP A 994 -55.38 -15.12 -34.96
CA ASP A 994 -55.91 -13.82 -34.54
C ASP A 994 -56.80 -13.92 -33.29
N GLY A 995 -57.03 -15.13 -32.78
CA GLY A 995 -57.84 -15.42 -31.60
C GLY A 995 -59.33 -15.60 -31.90
N VAL A 996 -59.77 -15.52 -33.16
CA VAL A 996 -61.17 -15.59 -33.57
C VAL A 996 -61.37 -16.41 -34.84
N VAL A 997 -62.02 -17.56 -34.72
CA VAL A 997 -62.37 -18.41 -35.87
C VAL A 997 -63.48 -17.77 -36.69
N LYS A 998 -63.26 -17.64 -38.00
CA LYS A 998 -64.18 -17.02 -38.99
C LYS A 998 -64.30 -17.89 -40.24
N TYR A 999 -65.52 -18.07 -40.71
CA TYR A 999 -65.78 -18.79 -41.97
C TYR A 999 -66.02 -17.87 -43.18
N THR A 1000 -66.49 -16.64 -42.96
CA THR A 1000 -66.67 -15.60 -43.99
C THR A 1000 -66.20 -14.24 -43.47
N GLY A 1001 -66.11 -13.24 -44.36
CA GLY A 1001 -65.64 -11.89 -44.02
C GLY A 1001 -64.13 -11.70 -44.25
N PRO A 1002 -63.59 -10.50 -44.01
CA PRO A 1002 -62.16 -10.23 -44.19
C PRO A 1002 -61.31 -11.11 -43.26
N ASN A 1003 -60.15 -11.57 -43.77
CA ASN A 1003 -59.19 -12.41 -43.03
C ASN A 1003 -59.81 -13.66 -42.37
N ASN A 1004 -60.74 -14.34 -43.05
CA ASN A 1004 -61.33 -15.58 -42.53
C ASN A 1004 -60.40 -16.80 -42.72
N ASP A 1005 -60.51 -17.78 -41.80
CA ASP A 1005 -59.70 -19.01 -41.77
C ASP A 1005 -59.92 -19.91 -42.99
N ARG A 1006 -61.16 -19.99 -43.46
CA ARG A 1006 -61.52 -20.77 -44.65
C ARG A 1006 -60.71 -20.33 -45.87
N ASP A 1007 -60.61 -19.03 -46.11
CA ASP A 1007 -59.92 -18.49 -47.28
C ASP A 1007 -58.42 -18.69 -47.16
N ARG A 1008 -57.85 -18.71 -45.94
CA ARG A 1008 -56.47 -19.11 -45.72
C ARG A 1008 -56.22 -20.56 -46.12
N ILE A 1009 -57.11 -21.48 -45.79
CA ILE A 1009 -57.04 -22.89 -46.22
C ILE A 1009 -57.09 -22.99 -47.76
N LEU A 1010 -57.99 -22.23 -48.41
CA LEU A 1010 -58.08 -22.20 -49.87
C LEU A 1010 -56.77 -21.68 -50.51
N GLN A 1011 -56.22 -20.60 -49.97
CA GLN A 1011 -54.94 -20.05 -50.41
C GLN A 1011 -53.81 -21.07 -50.23
N THR A 1012 -53.79 -21.80 -49.11
CA THR A 1012 -52.81 -22.86 -48.89
C THR A 1012 -52.89 -23.92 -49.97
N VAL A 1013 -54.05 -24.39 -50.41
CA VAL A 1013 -54.10 -25.41 -51.48
C VAL A 1013 -53.88 -24.85 -52.90
N GLY A 1014 -53.73 -23.54 -53.07
CA GLY A 1014 -53.41 -22.90 -54.36
C GLY A 1014 -54.46 -21.93 -54.89
N GLY A 1015 -55.51 -21.62 -54.13
CA GLY A 1015 -56.47 -20.53 -54.35
C GLY A 1015 -57.47 -20.73 -55.48
N SER A 1016 -57.02 -21.28 -56.61
CA SER A 1016 -57.78 -21.47 -57.86
C SER A 1016 -58.23 -22.91 -58.09
N VAL A 1017 -57.64 -23.88 -57.38
CA VAL A 1017 -57.93 -25.31 -57.49
C VAL A 1017 -58.34 -25.85 -56.11
N PRO A 1018 -59.63 -25.83 -55.76
CA PRO A 1018 -60.11 -26.21 -54.42
C PRO A 1018 -59.97 -27.71 -54.12
N THR A 1019 -59.60 -28.54 -55.11
CA THR A 1019 -59.39 -29.99 -54.97
C THR A 1019 -57.93 -30.37 -54.76
N ALA A 1020 -57.00 -29.42 -54.77
CA ALA A 1020 -55.60 -29.69 -54.49
C ALA A 1020 -55.40 -30.08 -53.02
N VAL A 1021 -54.43 -30.95 -52.77
CA VAL A 1021 -54.05 -31.44 -51.43
C VAL A 1021 -52.60 -31.09 -51.18
N ARG A 1022 -52.30 -30.54 -50.01
CA ARG A 1022 -50.94 -30.27 -49.58
C ARG A 1022 -50.59 -31.18 -48.41
N ASN A 1023 -49.57 -32.02 -48.57
CA ASN A 1023 -49.15 -32.98 -47.54
C ASN A 1023 -47.96 -32.43 -46.75
N ALA A 1024 -47.88 -32.77 -45.46
CA ALA A 1024 -46.68 -32.63 -44.66
C ALA A 1024 -45.49 -33.35 -45.34
N GLN A 1025 -44.31 -32.75 -45.26
CA GLN A 1025 -43.08 -33.35 -45.79
C GLN A 1025 -42.20 -33.79 -44.64
N LEU A 1026 -42.53 -34.95 -44.10
CA LEU A 1026 -41.77 -35.70 -43.11
C LEU A 1026 -41.59 -37.16 -43.61
N PRO A 1027 -40.53 -37.85 -43.20
CA PRO A 1027 -40.24 -39.24 -43.58
C PRO A 1027 -41.21 -40.27 -43.00
#